data_AF-A0A2V8S8B7-F1
#
_entry.id   AF-A0A2V8S8B7-F1
#
_cell.length_a   1.000
_cell.length_b   1.000
_cell.length_c   1.000
_cell.angle_alpha   90.00
_cell.angle_beta   90.00
_cell.angle_gamma   90.00
#
_symmetry.space_group_name_H-M   'P 1'
#
loop_
_entity.id
_entity.type
_entity.pdbx_description
1 polymer ?
#
loop_
_entity_poly.entity_id
_entity_poly.type
_entity_poly.pdbx_seq_one_letter_code
_entity_poly.pdbx_strand_id
1 'polypeptide(L)'
;MPQRDPTPQVPVRTYPTPDITDQVLVEQVTSEHANSGPVVPGTPHPNSREFEGWKLGKQTANPRDENWYLRYYVKDQPADSEFNRDFWNYAVKFAAESNLHRVLIRSYREPKQDYRPRTKGGADPDFAGAILVSEEAQQFPADSEYYAQYFNVIRVYETLPGPWIYTRKSDEDGNISTVAERRNLAADITAKNTETGGVITTIESIGDTDQVSKEVSTLRVWVDKALYEISIPDSVIPVEFRAQIPTNTTSHIRSLTDNPPVIPPVLGVAEFRHSIQIMDKLLYRETIERLGPVTLPITVYGQELTEQYGGGVLRTALTLSNVAMAIDQGFKVVDSSNRPLGNTLFIKTTKELDPAFASAWPTLPGRDWNEEFQTYDAIETQVVEAGVYVPPDPLPSFAVEDLRPLDRWRVRRIRRTVDPGSHIGPANALISYRYHPFQFPGTLDYHRLISFSHREGYRRAAALLAKHTIRTWWLVRNSDDPPTVGNADLGSFDIDVKEIISDTVNVPIYSSGSDIGAQSYPEVLHDDITNSLGAFYPATTPSFTEYYTGISSGSGGTGSVYALTAPGNSYTPGNAITVCGTSCIIVATGVSGSILGITQPAAPPTGVIITGFSSGGACSVSGGGGTGAAFNELIVSYDIPVPGSGWVGTEKVIAADVKYQNIPRLWKIVTESVVMR
;
A
#
# COMPACT_ATOMS: atom_id res chain seq x y z
N MET A 1 -36.47 35.60 -141.46
CA MET A 1 -35.69 35.21 -140.26
C MET A 1 -35.54 33.70 -140.31
N PRO A 2 -34.33 33.12 -140.15
CA PRO A 2 -34.22 31.67 -140.06
C PRO A 2 -34.81 31.25 -138.71
N GLN A 3 -35.80 30.37 -138.76
CA GLN A 3 -36.40 29.74 -137.60
C GLN A 3 -35.27 28.99 -136.86
N ARG A 4 -34.87 29.49 -135.68
CA ARG A 4 -34.09 28.67 -134.76
C ARG A 4 -35.05 27.59 -134.27
N ASP A 5 -34.84 26.37 -134.69
CA ASP A 5 -35.44 25.20 -134.07
C ASP A 5 -34.39 24.60 -133.12
N PRO A 6 -34.27 25.06 -131.86
CA PRO A 6 -33.50 24.32 -130.88
C PRO A 6 -34.36 23.16 -130.40
N THR A 7 -33.89 21.93 -130.63
CA THR A 7 -34.44 20.74 -129.98
C THR A 7 -34.50 20.95 -128.46
N PRO A 8 -35.61 20.60 -127.77
CA PRO A 8 -35.66 20.52 -126.32
C PRO A 8 -34.47 19.69 -125.83
N GLN A 9 -33.74 20.17 -124.82
CA GLN A 9 -32.65 19.37 -124.25
C GLN A 9 -33.25 18.15 -123.54
N VAL A 10 -32.66 16.98 -123.79
CA VAL A 10 -33.08 15.73 -123.17
C VAL A 10 -33.11 15.90 -121.65
N PRO A 11 -34.22 15.55 -120.98
CA PRO A 11 -34.33 15.65 -119.52
C PRO A 11 -33.19 14.91 -118.81
N VAL A 12 -32.49 15.59 -117.89
CA VAL A 12 -31.36 15.02 -117.15
C VAL A 12 -31.80 14.62 -115.75
N ARG A 13 -31.50 13.38 -115.33
CA ARG A 13 -31.68 12.95 -113.93
C ARG A 13 -30.56 13.51 -113.05
N THR A 14 -30.93 14.18 -111.98
CA THR A 14 -30.01 14.76 -110.99
C THR A 14 -30.40 14.33 -109.58
N TYR A 15 -29.40 14.19 -108.70
CA TYR A 15 -29.58 13.89 -107.28
C TYR A 15 -29.24 15.13 -106.46
N PRO A 16 -30.21 15.74 -105.76
CA PRO A 16 -30.00 16.99 -105.05
C PRO A 16 -29.39 16.80 -103.66
N THR A 17 -29.45 15.60 -103.09
CA THR A 17 -28.85 15.28 -101.79
C THR A 17 -28.03 13.99 -101.90
N PRO A 18 -26.95 13.86 -101.11
CA PRO A 18 -26.01 12.73 -101.24
C PRO A 18 -26.52 11.41 -100.62
N ASP A 19 -27.65 11.41 -99.90
CA ASP A 19 -28.16 10.22 -99.19
C ASP A 19 -29.69 10.22 -99.27
N ILE A 20 -30.24 9.70 -100.38
CA ILE A 20 -31.56 9.08 -100.65
C ILE A 20 -31.70 8.97 -102.18
N THR A 21 -32.48 8.00 -102.67
CA THR A 21 -32.81 7.74 -104.08
C THR A 21 -33.63 8.85 -104.77
N ASP A 22 -33.60 10.08 -104.27
CA ASP A 22 -34.37 11.22 -104.75
C ASP A 22 -33.84 11.68 -106.10
N GLN A 23 -34.46 11.18 -107.15
CA GLN A 23 -34.17 11.58 -108.52
C GLN A 23 -35.07 12.76 -108.88
N VAL A 24 -34.47 13.82 -109.41
CA VAL A 24 -35.18 14.94 -110.04
C VAL A 24 -34.83 14.94 -111.53
N LEU A 25 -35.83 15.13 -112.39
CA LEU A 25 -35.63 15.31 -113.82
C LEU A 25 -35.63 16.80 -114.14
N VAL A 26 -34.51 17.30 -114.64
CA VAL A 26 -34.37 18.70 -115.02
C VAL A 26 -34.40 18.83 -116.53
N GLU A 27 -35.32 19.63 -117.04
CA GLU A 27 -35.48 19.92 -118.46
C GLU A 27 -35.40 21.44 -118.68
N GLN A 28 -34.72 21.85 -119.75
CA GLN A 28 -34.73 23.24 -120.22
C GLN A 28 -35.65 23.37 -121.42
N VAL A 29 -36.64 24.26 -121.32
CA VAL A 29 -37.67 24.46 -122.35
C VAL A 29 -37.73 25.94 -122.72
N THR A 30 -37.70 26.25 -124.02
CA THR A 30 -37.80 27.64 -124.53
C THR A 30 -39.24 28.12 -124.56
N SER A 31 -39.48 29.40 -124.26
CA SER A 31 -40.78 30.06 -124.34
C SER A 31 -41.23 30.40 -125.77
N GLU A 32 -40.37 30.23 -126.78
CA GLU A 32 -40.61 30.63 -128.18
C GLU A 32 -41.40 29.61 -129.01
N HIS A 33 -41.74 28.44 -128.45
CA HIS A 33 -42.55 27.40 -129.09
C HIS A 33 -44.02 27.48 -128.61
N ALA A 34 -44.98 27.21 -129.50
CA ALA A 34 -46.42 27.44 -129.25
C ALA A 34 -47.03 26.59 -128.11
N ASN A 35 -46.31 25.63 -127.54
CA ASN A 35 -46.74 24.74 -126.45
C ASN A 35 -45.89 24.84 -125.17
N SER A 36 -45.07 25.88 -125.00
CA SER A 36 -44.12 25.98 -123.88
C SER A 36 -44.31 27.20 -122.95
N GLY A 37 -45.57 27.54 -122.65
CA GLY A 37 -45.93 28.52 -121.62
C GLY A 37 -45.70 28.04 -120.17
N PRO A 38 -46.01 28.88 -119.16
CA PRO A 38 -45.97 28.50 -117.75
C PRO A 38 -46.89 27.31 -117.45
N VAL A 39 -46.34 26.27 -116.83
CA VAL A 39 -47.07 25.05 -116.49
C VAL A 39 -47.27 25.00 -114.98
N VAL A 40 -48.47 24.60 -114.55
CA VAL A 40 -48.82 24.53 -113.13
C VAL A 40 -48.09 23.34 -112.47
N PRO A 41 -47.49 23.51 -111.28
CA PRO A 41 -46.94 22.39 -110.53
C PRO A 41 -47.97 21.24 -110.36
N GLY A 42 -47.53 20.00 -110.52
CA GLY A 42 -48.37 18.79 -110.57
C GLY A 42 -48.74 18.32 -111.98
N THR A 43 -48.44 19.11 -113.03
CA THR A 43 -48.70 18.69 -114.41
C THR A 43 -47.77 17.54 -114.84
N PRO A 44 -48.28 16.44 -115.45
CA PRO A 44 -47.45 15.33 -115.92
C PRO A 44 -46.40 15.74 -116.95
N HIS A 45 -45.28 15.01 -116.99
CA HIS A 45 -44.22 15.22 -117.97
C HIS A 45 -44.75 15.04 -119.41
N PRO A 46 -44.41 15.93 -120.38
CA PRO A 46 -44.94 15.86 -121.75
C PRO A 46 -44.65 14.54 -122.46
N ASN A 47 -43.48 13.95 -122.22
CA ASN A 47 -43.12 12.60 -122.67
C ASN A 47 -43.45 11.58 -121.56
N SER A 48 -44.74 11.27 -121.40
CA SER A 48 -45.24 10.37 -120.36
C SER A 48 -44.90 8.89 -120.60
N ARG A 49 -44.47 8.52 -121.81
CA ARG A 49 -44.08 7.14 -122.16
C ARG A 49 -42.71 6.76 -121.59
N GLU A 50 -41.78 7.71 -121.56
CA GLU A 50 -40.42 7.49 -121.05
C GLU A 50 -40.28 7.92 -119.58
N PHE A 51 -41.03 8.95 -119.19
CA PHE A 51 -41.03 9.51 -117.84
C PHE A 51 -42.40 9.35 -117.19
N GLU A 52 -42.90 8.12 -117.16
CA GLU A 52 -44.16 7.78 -116.51
C GLU A 52 -44.12 8.09 -115.00
N GLY A 53 -45.17 8.74 -114.51
CA GLY A 53 -45.28 9.17 -113.11
C GLY A 53 -44.54 10.46 -112.78
N TRP A 54 -43.78 11.06 -113.69
CA TRP A 54 -43.11 12.33 -113.42
C TRP A 54 -44.05 13.52 -113.61
N LYS A 55 -44.10 14.42 -112.64
CA LYS A 55 -44.93 15.63 -112.62
C LYS A 55 -44.07 16.85 -112.31
N LEU A 56 -44.47 18.01 -112.81
CA LEU A 56 -43.73 19.25 -112.60
C LEU A 56 -43.75 19.62 -111.10
N GLY A 57 -42.60 19.58 -110.44
CA GLY A 57 -42.44 20.01 -109.05
C GLY A 57 -42.21 21.51 -108.93
N LYS A 58 -41.40 22.08 -109.83
CA LYS A 58 -41.06 23.51 -109.85
C LYS A 58 -40.75 23.97 -111.27
N GLN A 59 -41.12 25.20 -111.61
CA GLN A 59 -40.65 25.89 -112.80
C GLN A 59 -39.97 27.20 -112.40
N THR A 60 -38.81 27.49 -112.97
CA THR A 60 -38.11 28.76 -112.79
C THR A 60 -37.66 29.29 -114.14
N ALA A 61 -37.69 30.62 -114.33
CA ALA A 61 -37.00 31.23 -115.46
C ALA A 61 -35.50 30.87 -115.40
N ASN A 62 -34.89 30.58 -116.54
CA ASN A 62 -33.47 30.31 -116.62
C ASN A 62 -32.72 31.61 -116.27
N PRO A 63 -31.88 31.63 -115.23
CA PRO A 63 -31.19 32.85 -114.81
C PRO A 63 -30.26 33.44 -115.89
N ARG A 64 -29.90 32.64 -116.90
CA ARG A 64 -28.96 33.03 -117.97
C ARG A 64 -29.65 33.46 -119.26
N ASP A 65 -30.93 33.16 -119.43
CA ASP A 65 -31.69 33.50 -120.64
C ASP A 65 -33.19 33.56 -120.30
N GLU A 66 -33.78 34.75 -120.41
CA GLU A 66 -35.18 34.99 -120.05
C GLU A 66 -36.19 34.25 -120.94
N ASN A 67 -35.76 33.81 -122.13
CA ASN A 67 -36.59 33.04 -123.06
C ASN A 67 -36.56 31.53 -122.79
N TRP A 68 -35.98 31.10 -121.66
CA TRP A 68 -35.92 29.70 -121.25
C TRP A 68 -36.47 29.49 -119.85
N TYR A 69 -37.11 28.34 -119.64
CA TYR A 69 -37.53 27.85 -118.34
C TYR A 69 -36.75 26.59 -117.98
N LEU A 70 -36.33 26.52 -116.72
CA LEU A 70 -35.90 25.28 -116.06
C LEU A 70 -37.12 24.65 -115.40
N ARG A 71 -37.46 23.44 -115.83
CA ARG A 71 -38.53 22.63 -115.25
C ARG A 71 -37.91 21.48 -114.46
N TYR A 72 -38.30 21.39 -113.19
CA TYR A 72 -37.92 20.32 -112.30
C TYR A 72 -39.11 19.39 -112.17
N TYR A 73 -38.99 18.20 -112.73
CA TYR A 73 -39.97 17.13 -112.62
C TYR A 73 -39.59 16.20 -111.47
N VAL A 74 -40.59 15.80 -110.70
CA VAL A 74 -40.49 14.87 -109.57
C VAL A 74 -41.42 13.68 -109.84
N LYS A 75 -41.03 12.47 -109.41
CA LYS A 75 -41.84 11.27 -109.66
C LYS A 75 -42.90 11.12 -108.57
N ASP A 76 -44.18 11.04 -108.96
CA ASP A 76 -45.26 10.58 -108.09
C ASP A 76 -44.97 9.14 -107.67
N GLN A 77 -44.91 8.93 -106.36
CA GLN A 77 -44.94 7.61 -105.75
C GLN A 77 -46.33 7.37 -105.13
N PRO A 78 -46.72 6.11 -104.85
CA PRO A 78 -48.07 5.72 -104.43
C PRO A 78 -48.63 6.58 -103.29
N ALA A 79 -49.94 6.85 -103.32
CA ALA A 79 -50.64 7.79 -102.45
C ALA A 79 -50.63 7.44 -100.95
N ASP A 80 -50.24 6.20 -100.63
CA ASP A 80 -50.08 5.61 -99.30
C ASP A 80 -48.65 5.71 -98.75
N SER A 81 -47.71 6.23 -99.56
CA SER A 81 -46.37 6.55 -99.12
C SER A 81 -46.35 7.99 -98.57
N GLU A 82 -45.92 8.19 -97.31
CA GLU A 82 -45.77 9.54 -96.70
C GLU A 82 -44.84 10.47 -97.50
N PHE A 83 -44.16 9.92 -98.51
CA PHE A 83 -43.22 10.51 -99.46
C PHE A 83 -43.84 11.48 -100.47
N ASN A 84 -45.16 11.65 -100.50
CA ASN A 84 -45.82 12.57 -101.43
C ASN A 84 -45.75 14.06 -101.00
N ARG A 85 -44.88 14.40 -100.03
CA ARG A 85 -44.79 15.74 -99.41
C ARG A 85 -43.35 16.24 -99.21
N ASP A 86 -42.36 15.47 -99.62
CA ASP A 86 -40.95 15.76 -99.36
C ASP A 86 -40.43 16.65 -100.48
N PHE A 87 -40.09 17.89 -100.13
CA PHE A 87 -39.39 18.74 -101.09
C PHE A 87 -37.88 18.54 -100.95
N TRP A 88 -37.27 18.42 -99.75
CA TRP A 88 -35.82 18.19 -99.58
C TRP A 88 -35.41 17.67 -98.18
N ASN A 89 -34.32 16.89 -98.07
CA ASN A 89 -33.50 16.86 -96.84
C ASN A 89 -32.86 18.25 -96.65
N TYR A 90 -33.18 18.94 -95.55
CA TYR A 90 -32.67 20.29 -95.31
C TYR A 90 -31.20 20.27 -94.85
N ALA A 91 -30.85 19.38 -93.92
CA ALA A 91 -29.46 19.17 -93.46
C ALA A 91 -29.30 17.84 -92.69
N VAL A 92 -28.09 17.28 -92.70
CA VAL A 92 -27.67 16.21 -91.79
C VAL A 92 -26.58 16.75 -90.87
N LYS A 93 -26.74 16.57 -89.57
CA LYS A 93 -25.75 16.90 -88.54
C LYS A 93 -25.37 15.62 -87.76
N PHE A 94 -24.36 15.71 -86.90
CA PHE A 94 -23.91 14.59 -86.08
C PHE A 94 -23.82 15.02 -84.62
N ALA A 95 -24.40 14.23 -83.72
CA ALA A 95 -24.33 14.49 -82.28
C ALA A 95 -22.91 14.22 -81.78
N ALA A 96 -22.31 15.19 -81.08
CA ALA A 96 -20.94 15.14 -80.57
C ALA A 96 -19.89 14.72 -81.62
N GLU A 97 -20.06 15.15 -82.88
CA GLU A 97 -19.20 14.80 -84.01
C GLU A 97 -19.09 13.27 -84.28
N SER A 98 -20.05 12.48 -83.81
CA SER A 98 -20.07 11.03 -84.00
C SER A 98 -20.80 10.65 -85.29
N ASN A 99 -20.07 10.08 -86.27
CA ASN A 99 -20.62 9.59 -87.55
C ASN A 99 -21.75 8.55 -87.40
N LEU A 100 -21.84 7.89 -86.24
CA LEU A 100 -22.88 6.89 -85.91
C LEU A 100 -24.17 7.51 -85.35
N HIS A 101 -24.12 8.75 -84.86
CA HIS A 101 -25.25 9.41 -84.19
C HIS A 101 -25.72 10.60 -85.04
N ARG A 102 -26.41 10.28 -86.13
CA ARG A 102 -26.92 11.27 -87.08
C ARG A 102 -28.10 12.04 -86.49
N VAL A 103 -28.18 13.30 -86.88
CA VAL A 103 -29.30 14.21 -86.63
C VAL A 103 -29.83 14.63 -88.00
N LEU A 104 -30.99 14.11 -88.37
CA LEU A 104 -31.63 14.34 -89.67
C LEU A 104 -32.58 15.52 -89.54
N ILE A 105 -32.39 16.55 -90.37
CA ILE A 105 -33.29 17.71 -90.44
C ILE A 105 -33.98 17.68 -91.79
N ARG A 106 -35.29 17.46 -91.76
CA ARG A 106 -36.14 17.28 -92.94
C ARG A 106 -37.11 18.44 -93.10
N SER A 107 -37.39 18.85 -94.34
CA SER A 107 -38.35 19.90 -94.66
C SER A 107 -39.45 19.34 -95.54
N TYR A 108 -40.69 19.46 -95.05
CA TYR A 108 -41.90 18.93 -95.67
C TYR A 108 -42.78 20.07 -96.17
N ARG A 109 -43.39 19.89 -97.34
CA ARG A 109 -44.44 20.78 -97.83
C ARG A 109 -45.79 20.14 -97.53
N GLU A 110 -46.44 20.59 -96.46
CA GLU A 110 -47.74 20.04 -96.05
C GLU A 110 -48.90 20.98 -96.38
N PRO A 111 -50.00 20.49 -96.98
CA PRO A 111 -51.18 21.33 -97.20
C PRO A 111 -51.69 21.91 -95.88
N LYS A 112 -51.99 23.22 -95.85
CA LYS A 112 -52.44 23.88 -94.62
C LYS A 112 -53.70 23.23 -94.01
N GLN A 113 -54.57 22.70 -94.87
CA GLN A 113 -55.82 22.03 -94.46
C GLN A 113 -55.60 20.67 -93.78
N ASP A 114 -54.50 19.98 -94.10
CA ASP A 114 -54.23 18.60 -93.67
C ASP A 114 -53.15 18.51 -92.59
N TYR A 115 -52.51 19.63 -92.24
CA TYR A 115 -51.41 19.67 -91.29
C TYR A 115 -51.88 19.31 -89.86
N ARG A 116 -51.19 18.33 -89.27
CA ARG A 116 -51.31 17.91 -87.87
C ARG A 116 -49.91 17.73 -87.28
N PRO A 117 -49.57 18.36 -86.14
CA PRO A 117 -48.26 18.16 -85.53
C PRO A 117 -48.00 16.70 -85.19
N ARG A 118 -46.79 16.19 -85.45
CA ARG A 118 -46.43 14.80 -85.11
C ARG A 118 -46.02 14.68 -83.65
N THR A 119 -46.45 13.60 -83.01
CA THR A 119 -46.03 13.24 -81.64
C THR A 119 -44.53 12.97 -81.60
N LYS A 120 -43.82 13.58 -80.65
CA LYS A 120 -42.39 13.33 -80.40
C LYS A 120 -42.18 11.90 -79.91
N GLY A 121 -41.02 11.32 -80.20
CA GLY A 121 -40.73 9.92 -79.87
C GLY A 121 -41.04 8.93 -81.00
N GLY A 122 -41.74 9.35 -82.06
CA GLY A 122 -41.95 8.51 -83.25
C GLY A 122 -40.67 8.31 -84.06
N ALA A 123 -40.47 7.11 -84.60
CA ALA A 123 -39.36 6.82 -85.49
C ALA A 123 -39.47 7.59 -86.81
N ASP A 124 -38.32 7.92 -87.38
CA ASP A 124 -38.23 8.45 -88.73
C ASP A 124 -38.72 7.39 -89.74
N PRO A 125 -39.56 7.77 -90.72
CA PRO A 125 -40.10 6.81 -91.70
C PRO A 125 -39.04 6.09 -92.54
N ASP A 126 -37.89 6.72 -92.80
CA ASP A 126 -36.86 6.15 -93.70
C ASP A 126 -35.64 5.64 -92.95
N PHE A 127 -35.45 6.11 -91.72
CA PHE A 127 -34.38 5.68 -90.85
C PHE A 127 -34.94 5.33 -89.47
N ALA A 128 -35.43 4.10 -89.32
CA ALA A 128 -36.05 3.61 -88.09
C ALA A 128 -35.19 3.79 -86.82
N GLY A 129 -33.87 4.01 -86.95
CA GLY A 129 -32.95 4.30 -85.86
C GLY A 129 -32.92 5.76 -85.38
N ALA A 130 -33.61 6.70 -86.04
CA ALA A 130 -33.73 8.10 -85.59
C ALA A 130 -35.15 8.41 -85.11
N ILE A 131 -35.25 9.23 -84.09
CA ILE A 131 -36.48 9.54 -83.37
C ILE A 131 -36.80 11.02 -83.51
N LEU A 132 -38.08 11.35 -83.75
CA LEU A 132 -38.55 12.73 -83.85
C LEU A 132 -38.39 13.46 -82.51
N VAL A 133 -37.50 14.44 -82.46
CA VAL A 133 -37.23 15.25 -81.26
C VAL A 133 -37.78 16.68 -81.37
N SER A 134 -37.90 17.23 -82.57
CA SER A 134 -38.39 18.61 -82.78
C SER A 134 -39.18 18.74 -84.10
N GLU A 135 -40.15 19.64 -84.14
CA GLU A 135 -40.93 19.99 -85.33
C GLU A 135 -41.31 21.46 -85.27
N GLU A 136 -41.20 22.15 -86.40
CA GLU A 136 -41.51 23.55 -86.56
C GLU A 136 -42.26 23.76 -87.88
N ALA A 137 -43.48 24.29 -87.85
CA ALA A 137 -44.23 24.63 -89.05
C ALA A 137 -44.17 26.13 -89.33
N GLN A 138 -43.72 26.49 -90.53
CA GLN A 138 -43.50 27.85 -90.99
C GLN A 138 -44.33 28.14 -92.26
N GLN A 139 -44.71 29.40 -92.46
CA GLN A 139 -45.31 29.83 -93.73
C GLN A 139 -44.23 30.05 -94.80
N PHE A 140 -44.53 29.75 -96.06
CA PHE A 140 -43.67 30.15 -97.17
C PHE A 140 -43.63 31.70 -97.31
N PRO A 141 -42.66 32.28 -98.03
CA PRO A 141 -42.66 33.71 -98.36
C PRO A 141 -43.93 34.12 -99.13
N ALA A 142 -44.44 35.34 -98.93
CA ALA A 142 -45.72 35.78 -99.50
C ALA A 142 -45.74 35.84 -101.04
N ASP A 143 -44.58 35.97 -101.67
CA ASP A 143 -44.33 35.95 -103.11
C ASP A 143 -44.18 34.52 -103.67
N SER A 144 -44.17 33.49 -102.81
CA SER A 144 -44.10 32.10 -103.22
C SER A 144 -45.46 31.60 -103.73
N GLU A 145 -45.44 30.87 -104.84
CA GLU A 145 -46.58 30.13 -105.36
C GLU A 145 -47.20 29.13 -104.35
N TYR A 146 -46.47 28.75 -103.31
CA TYR A 146 -46.93 27.83 -102.25
C TYR A 146 -47.53 28.52 -101.03
N TYR A 147 -47.43 29.85 -100.92
CA TYR A 147 -47.83 30.62 -99.73
C TYR A 147 -49.27 30.36 -99.29
N ALA A 148 -50.20 30.37 -100.23
CA ALA A 148 -51.62 30.25 -99.93
C ALA A 148 -52.02 28.83 -99.50
N GLN A 149 -51.34 27.80 -100.00
CA GLN A 149 -51.82 26.41 -99.95
C GLN A 149 -51.04 25.52 -98.97
N TYR A 150 -49.77 25.82 -98.68
CA TYR A 150 -48.88 24.90 -97.94
C TYR A 150 -48.16 25.56 -96.75
N PHE A 151 -47.77 24.73 -95.77
CA PHE A 151 -46.75 25.03 -94.75
C PHE A 151 -45.42 24.37 -95.11
N ASN A 152 -44.32 25.02 -94.74
CA ASN A 152 -43.01 24.41 -94.66
C ASN A 152 -42.81 23.86 -93.24
N VAL A 153 -42.82 22.55 -93.09
CA VAL A 153 -42.66 21.89 -91.79
C VAL A 153 -41.26 21.33 -91.69
N ILE A 154 -40.46 21.81 -90.74
CA ILE A 154 -39.12 21.30 -90.46
C ILE A 154 -39.23 20.30 -89.32
N ARG A 155 -38.72 19.08 -89.51
CA ARG A 155 -38.63 18.07 -88.45
C ARG A 155 -37.17 17.72 -88.19
N VAL A 156 -36.83 17.55 -86.91
CA VAL A 156 -35.51 17.11 -86.47
C VAL A 156 -35.65 15.72 -85.86
N TYR A 157 -34.93 14.77 -86.42
CA TYR A 157 -34.83 13.40 -85.95
C TYR A 157 -33.42 13.15 -85.43
N GLU A 158 -33.27 12.55 -84.24
CA GLU A 158 -31.98 12.22 -83.64
C GLU A 158 -31.84 10.71 -83.42
N THR A 159 -30.65 10.18 -83.67
CA THR A 159 -30.32 8.79 -83.29
C THR A 159 -30.15 8.71 -81.77
N LEU A 160 -31.06 8.01 -81.10
CA LEU A 160 -31.06 7.82 -79.63
C LEU A 160 -30.93 6.31 -79.29
N PRO A 161 -30.18 5.92 -78.24
CA PRO A 161 -29.38 6.78 -77.36
C PRO A 161 -28.20 7.43 -78.09
N GLY A 162 -27.92 8.68 -77.72
CA GLY A 162 -26.77 9.43 -78.21
C GLY A 162 -25.43 8.92 -77.65
N PRO A 163 -24.30 9.48 -78.12
CA PRO A 163 -22.98 9.08 -77.67
C PRO A 163 -22.72 9.55 -76.24
N TRP A 164 -21.95 8.76 -75.47
CA TRP A 164 -21.45 9.17 -74.17
C TRP A 164 -20.35 10.22 -74.30
N ILE A 165 -20.50 11.31 -73.58
CA ILE A 165 -19.50 12.37 -73.40
C ILE A 165 -18.92 12.22 -71.99
N TYR A 166 -17.62 11.95 -71.90
CA TYR A 166 -16.95 11.71 -70.62
C TYR A 166 -16.24 12.96 -70.12
N THR A 167 -16.46 13.31 -68.86
CA THR A 167 -15.75 14.36 -68.12
C THR A 167 -15.14 13.75 -66.86
N ARG A 168 -13.85 14.04 -66.58
CA ARG A 168 -13.21 13.68 -65.32
C ARG A 168 -13.06 14.93 -64.46
N LYS A 169 -13.46 14.85 -63.19
CA LYS A 169 -13.30 15.94 -62.21
C LYS A 169 -12.66 15.38 -60.93
N SER A 170 -11.67 16.09 -60.40
CA SER A 170 -11.16 15.85 -59.03
C SER A 170 -11.92 16.73 -58.05
N ASP A 171 -12.39 16.16 -56.94
CA ASP A 171 -12.89 16.94 -55.81
C ASP A 171 -11.74 17.54 -54.98
N GLU A 172 -12.06 18.44 -54.03
CA GLU A 172 -11.08 19.09 -53.14
C GLU A 172 -10.30 18.09 -52.27
N ASP A 173 -10.86 16.90 -52.06
CA ASP A 173 -10.26 15.80 -51.29
C ASP A 173 -9.38 14.87 -52.16
N GLY A 174 -9.22 15.17 -53.46
CA GLY A 174 -8.39 14.40 -54.39
C GLY A 174 -9.04 13.13 -54.94
N ASN A 175 -10.33 12.89 -54.68
CA ASN A 175 -11.06 11.78 -55.27
C ASN A 175 -11.39 12.08 -56.74
N ILE A 176 -11.18 11.08 -57.58
CA ILE A 176 -11.48 11.17 -59.01
C ILE A 176 -12.93 10.73 -59.22
N SER A 177 -13.75 11.65 -59.72
CA SER A 177 -15.10 11.35 -60.23
C SER A 177 -15.09 11.35 -61.75
N THR A 178 -15.70 10.31 -62.34
CA THR A 178 -15.95 10.27 -63.79
C THR A 178 -17.43 10.46 -64.01
N VAL A 179 -17.78 11.51 -64.77
CA VAL A 179 -19.16 11.83 -65.16
C VAL A 179 -19.29 11.56 -66.65
N ALA A 180 -20.21 10.68 -67.03
CA ALA A 180 -20.57 10.41 -68.42
C ALA A 180 -21.97 10.94 -68.69
N GLU A 181 -22.16 11.62 -69.82
CA GLU A 181 -23.44 12.23 -70.19
C GLU A 181 -23.85 11.84 -71.62
N ARG A 182 -25.12 11.52 -71.86
CA ARG A 182 -25.67 11.32 -73.22
C ARG A 182 -27.12 11.80 -73.30
N ARG A 183 -27.64 12.04 -74.51
CA ARG A 183 -29.09 12.17 -74.71
C ARG A 183 -29.72 10.80 -74.87
N ASN A 184 -30.88 10.57 -74.28
CA ASN A 184 -31.63 9.32 -74.39
C ASN A 184 -33.14 9.59 -74.30
N LEU A 185 -33.96 8.61 -74.67
CA LEU A 185 -35.39 8.65 -74.40
C LEU A 185 -35.63 8.72 -72.89
N ALA A 186 -36.53 9.60 -72.46
CA ALA A 186 -36.79 9.82 -71.03
C ALA A 186 -37.29 8.53 -70.34
N ALA A 187 -38.08 7.72 -71.05
CA ALA A 187 -38.59 6.43 -70.55
C ALA A 187 -37.51 5.37 -70.31
N ASP A 188 -36.37 5.47 -71.00
CA ASP A 188 -35.27 4.49 -70.91
C ASP A 188 -34.29 4.80 -69.78
N ILE A 189 -34.42 5.96 -69.12
CA ILE A 189 -33.55 6.37 -68.01
C ILE A 189 -34.18 5.96 -66.68
N THR A 190 -33.65 4.90 -66.07
CA THR A 190 -34.01 4.51 -64.70
C THR A 190 -32.98 5.03 -63.71
N ALA A 191 -33.40 5.89 -62.78
CA ALA A 191 -32.54 6.35 -61.71
C ALA A 191 -32.12 5.18 -60.80
N LYS A 192 -30.81 4.99 -60.60
CA LYS A 192 -30.30 3.93 -59.72
C LYS A 192 -28.96 4.29 -59.14
N ASN A 193 -28.72 3.79 -57.93
CA ASN A 193 -27.43 3.79 -57.27
C ASN A 193 -26.98 2.35 -57.09
N THR A 194 -25.75 2.03 -57.47
CA THR A 194 -25.17 0.70 -57.29
C THR A 194 -23.81 0.83 -56.63
N GLU A 195 -23.60 0.05 -55.58
CA GLU A 195 -22.34 0.00 -54.83
C GLU A 195 -21.72 -1.38 -55.03
N THR A 196 -20.52 -1.44 -55.60
CA THR A 196 -19.78 -2.69 -55.78
C THR A 196 -18.29 -2.42 -55.79
N GLY A 197 -17.52 -3.12 -54.95
CA GLY A 197 -16.06 -3.06 -54.96
C GLY A 197 -15.44 -1.70 -54.60
N GLY A 198 -16.09 -0.92 -53.71
CA GLY A 198 -15.64 0.42 -53.32
C GLY A 198 -15.91 1.50 -54.38
N VAL A 199 -16.81 1.22 -55.33
CA VAL A 199 -17.24 2.16 -56.37
C VAL A 199 -18.74 2.36 -56.25
N ILE A 200 -19.17 3.62 -56.15
CA ILE A 200 -20.56 4.04 -56.23
C ILE A 200 -20.81 4.55 -57.65
N THR A 201 -21.76 3.93 -58.35
CA THR A 201 -22.25 4.42 -59.63
C THR A 201 -23.67 4.94 -59.45
N THR A 202 -23.89 6.21 -59.75
CA THR A 202 -25.22 6.83 -59.77
C THR A 202 -25.63 7.09 -61.22
N ILE A 203 -26.87 6.77 -61.56
CA ILE A 203 -27.50 7.13 -62.84
C ILE A 203 -28.69 8.01 -62.54
N GLU A 204 -28.76 9.16 -63.21
CA GLU A 204 -29.84 10.14 -63.05
C GLU A 204 -30.23 10.77 -64.39
N SER A 205 -31.43 11.36 -64.42
CA SER A 205 -31.95 12.14 -65.54
C SER A 205 -31.90 13.63 -65.19
N ILE A 206 -31.32 14.47 -66.07
CA ILE A 206 -31.18 15.91 -65.86
C ILE A 206 -31.76 16.71 -67.05
N GLY A 207 -32.74 17.59 -66.80
CA GLY A 207 -33.26 18.58 -67.78
C GLY A 207 -34.38 18.10 -68.73
N ASP A 208 -35.18 19.07 -69.22
CA ASP A 208 -36.57 18.95 -69.70
C ASP A 208 -36.82 18.37 -71.11
N THR A 209 -37.72 17.38 -71.21
CA THR A 209 -39.07 17.42 -71.84
C THR A 209 -39.71 16.02 -71.84
N ASP A 210 -41.02 15.94 -72.09
CA ASP A 210 -41.93 14.77 -71.97
C ASP A 210 -41.49 13.46 -72.68
N GLN A 211 -40.42 13.46 -73.49
CA GLN A 211 -39.98 12.30 -74.30
C GLN A 211 -38.45 12.08 -74.41
N VAL A 212 -37.60 13.11 -74.27
CA VAL A 212 -36.12 12.98 -74.41
C VAL A 212 -35.42 13.74 -73.28
N SER A 213 -34.46 13.11 -72.62
CA SER A 213 -33.73 13.67 -71.48
C SER A 213 -32.22 13.41 -71.56
N LYS A 214 -31.44 14.05 -70.68
CA LYS A 214 -30.00 13.80 -70.53
C LYS A 214 -29.79 12.74 -69.46
N GLU A 215 -29.18 11.63 -69.85
CA GLU A 215 -28.75 10.56 -68.93
C GLU A 215 -27.35 10.90 -68.42
N VAL A 216 -27.21 10.98 -67.10
CA VAL A 216 -25.94 11.26 -66.42
C VAL A 216 -25.56 10.07 -65.57
N SER A 217 -24.34 9.55 -65.78
CA SER A 217 -23.75 8.49 -64.97
C SER A 217 -22.52 9.02 -64.23
N THR A 218 -22.55 9.01 -62.91
CA THR A 218 -21.43 9.42 -62.06
C THR A 218 -20.81 8.22 -61.37
N LEU A 219 -19.49 8.08 -61.48
CA LEU A 219 -18.70 7.03 -60.84
C LEU A 219 -17.76 7.67 -59.81
N ARG A 220 -17.91 7.27 -58.52
CA ARG A 220 -17.08 7.73 -57.39
C ARG A 220 -16.44 6.54 -56.66
N VAL A 221 -15.16 6.63 -56.32
CA VAL A 221 -14.41 5.59 -55.61
C VAL A 221 -14.20 5.99 -54.15
N TRP A 222 -14.57 5.13 -53.19
CA TRP A 222 -14.26 5.27 -51.76
C TRP A 222 -13.45 4.04 -51.28
N VAL A 223 -12.53 4.24 -50.34
CA VAL A 223 -11.84 3.15 -49.62
C VAL A 223 -12.16 3.27 -48.14
N ASP A 224 -12.75 2.23 -47.55
CA ASP A 224 -13.07 2.20 -46.12
C ASP A 224 -11.79 2.21 -45.26
N LYS A 225 -11.72 3.14 -44.31
CA LYS A 225 -10.58 3.31 -43.39
C LYS A 225 -10.71 2.36 -42.19
N ALA A 226 -10.27 1.11 -42.34
CA ALA A 226 -10.21 0.16 -41.22
C ALA A 226 -9.09 0.52 -40.21
N LEU A 227 -9.39 0.50 -38.92
CA LEU A 227 -8.44 0.72 -37.81
C LEU A 227 -8.38 -0.54 -36.93
N TYR A 228 -7.17 -1.06 -36.71
CA TYR A 228 -6.88 -2.16 -35.79
C TYR A 228 -5.96 -1.66 -34.69
N GLU A 229 -6.26 -1.99 -33.44
CA GLU A 229 -5.49 -1.51 -32.29
C GLU A 229 -5.36 -2.58 -31.22
N ILE A 230 -4.17 -2.67 -30.63
CA ILE A 230 -3.91 -3.36 -29.38
C ILE A 230 -3.22 -2.40 -28.42
N SER A 231 -3.68 -2.36 -27.17
CA SER A 231 -3.07 -1.57 -26.12
C SER A 231 -3.06 -2.34 -24.80
N ILE A 232 -2.01 -2.10 -24.03
CA ILE A 232 -1.98 -2.43 -22.61
C ILE A 232 -2.78 -1.33 -21.91
N PRO A 233 -3.63 -1.67 -20.91
CA PRO A 233 -4.32 -0.64 -20.14
C PRO A 233 -3.33 0.38 -19.58
N ASP A 234 -3.60 1.67 -19.77
CA ASP A 234 -2.74 2.76 -19.25
C ASP A 234 -2.44 2.63 -17.76
N SER A 235 -3.30 1.94 -17.00
CA SER A 235 -3.16 1.66 -15.57
C SER A 235 -1.99 0.73 -15.21
N VAL A 236 -1.30 0.15 -16.19
CA VAL A 236 -0.22 -0.80 -15.93
C VAL A 236 1.06 -0.11 -15.42
N ILE A 237 1.41 1.07 -15.93
CA ILE A 237 2.49 1.88 -15.33
C ILE A 237 1.88 2.79 -14.25
N PRO A 238 2.28 2.62 -12.98
CA PRO A 238 1.79 3.48 -11.90
C PRO A 238 2.11 4.94 -12.15
N VAL A 239 1.21 5.82 -11.70
CA VAL A 239 1.26 7.26 -11.97
C VAL A 239 2.57 7.91 -11.51
N GLU A 240 3.17 7.37 -10.45
CA GLU A 240 4.42 7.81 -9.84
C GLU A 240 5.60 7.73 -10.82
N PHE A 241 5.57 6.78 -11.76
CA PHE A 241 6.61 6.61 -12.77
C PHE A 241 6.36 7.39 -14.06
N ARG A 242 5.11 7.82 -14.33
CA ARG A 242 4.76 8.52 -15.58
C ARG A 242 5.51 9.84 -15.76
N ALA A 243 5.91 10.49 -14.68
CA ALA A 243 6.70 11.72 -14.73
C ALA A 243 8.18 11.48 -15.08
N GLN A 244 8.70 10.28 -14.83
CA GLN A 244 10.12 9.94 -15.03
C GLN A 244 10.37 9.10 -16.28
N ILE A 245 9.31 8.55 -16.88
CA ILE A 245 9.38 7.68 -18.04
C ILE A 245 8.73 8.40 -19.23
N PRO A 246 9.51 9.01 -20.14
CA PRO A 246 8.95 9.53 -21.37
C PRO A 246 8.37 8.39 -22.21
N THR A 247 7.15 8.55 -22.72
CA THR A 247 6.62 7.70 -23.79
C THR A 247 6.96 8.35 -25.14
N ASN A 248 7.39 7.53 -26.09
CA ASN A 248 7.62 7.97 -27.45
C ASN A 248 6.54 7.38 -28.35
N THR A 249 5.83 8.26 -29.07
CA THR A 249 4.87 7.87 -30.09
C THR A 249 5.48 8.08 -31.47
N THR A 250 5.71 7.00 -32.19
CA THR A 250 6.17 7.01 -33.58
C THR A 250 5.01 6.69 -34.51
N SER A 251 4.82 7.49 -35.54
CA SER A 251 3.82 7.26 -36.59
C SER A 251 4.53 7.19 -37.94
N HIS A 252 4.38 6.06 -38.63
CA HIS A 252 4.95 5.83 -39.96
C HIS A 252 3.84 5.57 -40.97
N ILE A 253 3.93 6.20 -42.15
CA ILE A 253 3.11 5.82 -43.31
C ILE A 253 3.95 4.86 -44.13
N ARG A 254 3.41 3.67 -44.40
CA ARG A 254 4.10 2.58 -45.10
C ARG A 254 3.25 2.05 -46.24
N SER A 255 3.93 1.46 -47.22
CA SER A 255 3.34 0.77 -48.37
C SER A 255 2.72 -0.56 -47.94
N LEU A 256 1.44 -0.75 -48.24
CA LEU A 256 0.68 -1.98 -48.01
C LEU A 256 1.18 -3.14 -48.88
N THR A 257 1.79 -2.83 -50.03
CA THR A 257 2.34 -3.83 -50.96
C THR A 257 3.76 -4.27 -50.61
N ASP A 258 4.62 -3.34 -50.17
CA ASP A 258 6.03 -3.66 -49.90
C ASP A 258 6.27 -4.15 -48.47
N ASN A 259 5.44 -3.71 -47.52
CA ASN A 259 5.52 -4.09 -46.10
C ASN A 259 4.12 -4.36 -45.55
N PRO A 260 3.46 -5.48 -45.93
CA PRO A 260 2.13 -5.78 -45.45
C PRO A 260 2.11 -5.89 -43.92
N PRO A 261 1.21 -5.16 -43.22
CA PRO A 261 1.16 -5.17 -41.77
C PRO A 261 0.54 -6.47 -41.23
N VAL A 262 0.92 -6.85 -40.01
CA VAL A 262 0.29 -7.97 -39.28
C VAL A 262 -1.03 -7.48 -38.68
N ILE A 263 -2.14 -8.09 -39.07
CA ILE A 263 -3.49 -7.73 -38.62
C ILE A 263 -4.13 -8.93 -37.89
N PRO A 264 -4.55 -8.79 -36.61
CA PRO A 264 -4.39 -7.62 -35.74
C PRO A 264 -2.91 -7.41 -35.32
N PRO A 265 -2.51 -6.17 -34.97
CA PRO A 265 -1.15 -5.87 -34.51
C PRO A 265 -0.78 -6.67 -33.25
N VAL A 266 0.51 -6.95 -33.08
CA VAL A 266 1.07 -7.58 -31.87
C VAL A 266 1.98 -6.56 -31.17
N LEU A 267 1.91 -6.51 -29.83
CA LEU A 267 2.79 -5.66 -29.03
C LEU A 267 4.22 -6.20 -29.05
N GLY A 268 5.16 -5.35 -29.46
CA GLY A 268 6.60 -5.57 -29.31
C GLY A 268 7.07 -5.34 -27.88
N VAL A 269 8.36 -5.60 -27.65
CA VAL A 269 9.00 -5.39 -26.34
C VAL A 269 8.94 -3.91 -25.95
N ALA A 270 8.46 -3.62 -24.73
CA ALA A 270 8.32 -2.27 -24.18
C ALA A 270 7.35 -1.35 -24.96
N GLU A 271 6.47 -1.91 -25.79
CA GLU A 271 5.36 -1.21 -26.42
C GLU A 271 4.12 -1.22 -25.52
N PHE A 272 3.44 -0.08 -25.43
CA PHE A 272 2.19 0.09 -24.69
C PHE A 272 0.98 0.07 -25.60
N ARG A 273 1.14 0.58 -26.83
CA ARG A 273 0.08 0.64 -27.83
C ARG A 273 0.66 0.44 -29.22
N HIS A 274 -0.03 -0.35 -30.02
CA HIS A 274 0.29 -0.54 -31.43
C HIS A 274 -1.03 -0.49 -32.23
N SER A 275 -1.13 0.47 -33.15
CA SER A 275 -2.28 0.60 -34.05
C SER A 275 -1.89 0.66 -35.53
N ILE A 276 -2.76 0.10 -36.36
CA ILE A 276 -2.65 0.07 -37.82
C ILE A 276 -3.93 0.64 -38.41
N GLN A 277 -3.81 1.72 -39.18
CA GLN A 277 -4.92 2.36 -39.88
C GLN A 277 -4.71 2.25 -41.39
N ILE A 278 -5.61 1.59 -42.11
CA ILE A 278 -5.60 1.54 -43.57
C ILE A 278 -6.05 2.91 -44.10
N MET A 279 -5.21 3.56 -44.90
CA MET A 279 -5.47 4.89 -45.43
C MET A 279 -6.07 4.83 -46.84
N ASP A 280 -5.50 4.00 -47.71
CA ASP A 280 -5.98 3.74 -49.07
C ASP A 280 -5.58 2.31 -49.52
N LYS A 281 -5.69 2.01 -50.83
CA LYS A 281 -5.33 0.69 -51.38
C LYS A 281 -3.82 0.37 -51.35
N LEU A 282 -2.97 1.36 -51.15
CA LEU A 282 -1.51 1.27 -51.24
C LEU A 282 -0.81 1.62 -49.92
N LEU A 283 -1.47 2.29 -48.98
CA LEU A 283 -0.85 2.88 -47.80
C LEU A 283 -1.61 2.54 -46.52
N TYR A 284 -0.84 2.32 -45.46
CA TYR A 284 -1.33 2.28 -44.09
C TYR A 284 -0.47 3.15 -43.18
N ARG A 285 -1.06 3.59 -42.07
CA ARG A 285 -0.37 4.26 -40.97
C ARG A 285 -0.19 3.29 -39.82
N GLU A 286 1.06 3.07 -39.44
CA GLU A 286 1.46 2.33 -38.25
C GLU A 286 1.78 3.35 -37.14
N THR A 287 1.10 3.26 -36.01
CA THR A 287 1.41 4.09 -34.83
C THR A 287 1.82 3.17 -33.68
N ILE A 288 3.00 3.40 -33.14
CA ILE A 288 3.55 2.65 -32.01
C ILE A 288 3.85 3.63 -30.88
N GLU A 289 3.27 3.38 -29.71
CA GLU A 289 3.64 4.03 -28.46
C GLU A 289 4.47 3.07 -27.63
N ARG A 290 5.68 3.48 -27.30
CA ARG A 290 6.64 2.67 -26.56
C ARG A 290 7.32 3.45 -25.45
N LEU A 291 7.93 2.74 -24.53
CA LEU A 291 8.86 3.31 -23.55
C LEU A 291 9.96 4.08 -24.31
N GLY A 292 10.19 5.34 -23.94
CA GLY A 292 11.31 6.12 -24.43
C GLY A 292 12.66 5.51 -24.00
N PRO A 293 13.80 6.01 -24.52
CA PRO A 293 15.12 5.53 -24.15
C PRO A 293 15.37 5.83 -22.67
N VAL A 294 15.24 4.80 -21.84
CA VAL A 294 15.35 4.87 -20.39
C VAL A 294 16.12 3.65 -19.91
N THR A 295 17.11 3.86 -19.07
CA THR A 295 17.85 2.77 -18.43
C THR A 295 17.04 2.24 -17.25
N LEU A 296 16.52 1.03 -17.36
CA LEU A 296 15.94 0.30 -16.24
C LEU A 296 17.03 -0.47 -15.48
N PRO A 297 16.92 -0.62 -14.15
CA PRO A 297 15.78 -0.24 -13.31
C PRO A 297 15.78 1.24 -12.87
N ILE A 298 14.58 1.81 -12.69
CA ILE A 298 14.37 3.12 -12.06
C ILE A 298 13.74 2.93 -10.69
N THR A 299 14.18 3.69 -9.69
CA THR A 299 13.57 3.70 -8.35
C THR A 299 13.06 5.08 -7.96
N VAL A 300 11.83 5.13 -7.47
CA VAL A 300 11.21 6.30 -6.85
C VAL A 300 11.07 6.05 -5.36
N TYR A 301 11.36 7.06 -4.54
CA TYR A 301 11.23 6.98 -3.09
C TYR A 301 10.04 7.81 -2.61
N GLY A 302 9.25 7.19 -1.73
CA GLY A 302 8.24 7.85 -0.90
C GLY A 302 8.51 7.58 0.56
N GLN A 303 7.70 8.20 1.43
CA GLN A 303 7.75 8.01 2.87
C GLN A 303 6.35 7.77 3.41
N GLU A 304 6.25 6.88 4.41
CA GLU A 304 5.00 6.61 5.12
C GLU A 304 5.27 6.41 6.61
N LEU A 305 4.28 6.67 7.45
CA LEU A 305 4.35 6.36 8.88
C LEU A 305 3.88 4.93 9.12
N THR A 306 4.51 4.24 10.06
CA THR A 306 4.05 2.96 10.59
C THR A 306 3.90 3.02 12.11
N GLU A 307 2.97 2.22 12.62
CA GLU A 307 2.84 1.93 14.06
C GLU A 307 3.44 0.57 14.42
N GLN A 308 3.83 -0.23 13.42
CA GLN A 308 4.44 -1.54 13.64
C GLN A 308 5.79 -1.42 14.33
N TYR A 309 6.11 -2.39 15.18
CA TYR A 309 7.41 -2.48 15.87
C TYR A 309 7.78 -1.26 16.73
N GLY A 310 6.77 -0.53 17.24
CA GLY A 310 6.94 0.70 18.04
C GLY A 310 6.92 1.98 17.20
N GLY A 311 6.77 1.83 15.88
CA GLY A 311 6.54 2.90 14.94
C GLY A 311 7.80 3.49 14.34
N GLY A 312 7.60 4.42 13.40
CA GLY A 312 8.68 5.11 12.69
C GLY A 312 8.26 5.57 11.30
N VAL A 313 9.20 6.20 10.60
CA VAL A 313 9.04 6.56 9.19
C VAL A 313 9.63 5.44 8.34
N LEU A 314 8.81 4.85 7.48
CA LEU A 314 9.25 3.91 6.46
C LEU A 314 9.58 4.66 5.18
N ARG A 315 10.66 4.23 4.53
CA ARG A 315 10.97 4.57 3.15
C ARG A 315 10.31 3.54 2.25
N THR A 316 9.43 4.02 1.37
CA THR A 316 8.79 3.21 0.33
C THR A 316 9.57 3.37 -0.96
N ALA A 317 10.36 2.37 -1.33
CA ALA A 317 11.05 2.30 -2.60
C ALA A 317 10.18 1.56 -3.62
N LEU A 318 9.76 2.27 -4.66
CA LEU A 318 9.09 1.71 -5.83
C LEU A 318 10.13 1.59 -6.95
N THR A 319 10.40 0.38 -7.41
CA THR A 319 11.37 0.12 -8.49
C THR A 319 10.68 -0.50 -9.69
N LEU A 320 10.85 0.08 -10.87
CA LEU A 320 10.42 -0.50 -12.15
C LEU A 320 11.61 -1.16 -12.85
N SER A 321 11.44 -2.41 -13.30
CA SER A 321 12.48 -3.20 -13.98
C SER A 321 11.90 -4.01 -15.14
N ASN A 322 12.75 -4.37 -16.11
CA ASN A 322 12.44 -5.32 -17.19
C ASN A 322 12.83 -6.77 -16.84
N VAL A 323 13.30 -7.01 -15.62
CA VAL A 323 13.65 -8.33 -15.08
C VAL A 323 13.05 -8.47 -13.69
N ALA A 324 12.59 -9.67 -13.35
CA ALA A 324 12.08 -9.97 -12.02
C ALA A 324 13.16 -9.71 -10.95
N MET A 325 12.82 -8.91 -9.94
CA MET A 325 13.70 -8.58 -8.83
C MET A 325 13.43 -9.51 -7.63
N ALA A 326 14.47 -9.82 -6.86
CA ALA A 326 14.35 -10.54 -5.61
C ALA A 326 13.59 -9.70 -4.57
N ILE A 327 12.79 -10.35 -3.74
CA ILE A 327 12.08 -9.75 -2.59
C ILE A 327 13.13 -9.39 -1.53
N ASP A 328 13.06 -8.16 -1.01
CA ASP A 328 13.97 -7.75 0.07
C ASP A 328 13.55 -8.41 1.38
N GLN A 329 14.54 -8.80 2.18
CA GLN A 329 14.34 -9.40 3.49
C GLN A 329 15.31 -8.76 4.48
N GLY A 330 14.92 -8.72 5.75
CA GLY A 330 15.81 -8.28 6.81
C GLY A 330 15.10 -7.59 7.97
N PHE A 331 15.86 -7.27 9.00
CA PHE A 331 15.39 -6.65 10.24
C PHE A 331 14.55 -5.39 10.02
N LYS A 332 14.98 -4.52 9.09
CA LYS A 332 14.34 -3.23 8.79
C LYS A 332 13.21 -3.30 7.76
N VAL A 333 13.08 -4.41 7.03
CA VAL A 333 12.13 -4.54 5.91
C VAL A 333 10.75 -4.97 6.41
N VAL A 334 9.79 -4.07 6.40
CA VAL A 334 8.42 -4.33 6.87
C VAL A 334 7.62 -5.10 5.83
N ASP A 335 7.73 -4.69 4.58
CA ASP A 335 7.01 -5.31 3.46
C ASP A 335 7.86 -5.23 2.20
N SER A 336 7.84 -6.27 1.39
CA SER A 336 8.47 -6.26 0.07
C SER A 336 7.69 -7.17 -0.86
N SER A 337 7.31 -6.64 -2.02
CA SER A 337 6.54 -7.35 -3.03
C SER A 337 7.10 -7.07 -4.42
N ASN A 338 7.02 -8.06 -5.31
CA ASN A 338 7.37 -7.93 -6.71
C ASN A 338 6.18 -8.39 -7.55
N ARG A 339 5.59 -7.48 -8.32
CA ARG A 339 4.38 -7.71 -9.10
C ARG A 339 4.68 -7.59 -10.60
N PRO A 340 4.33 -8.59 -11.43
CA PRO A 340 4.43 -8.45 -12.88
C PRO A 340 3.38 -7.44 -13.38
N LEU A 341 3.80 -6.58 -14.30
CA LEU A 341 2.95 -5.60 -14.97
C LEU A 341 2.56 -6.05 -16.39
N GLY A 342 3.28 -7.04 -16.96
CA GLY A 342 3.09 -7.50 -18.33
C GLY A 342 4.16 -6.93 -19.27
N ASN A 343 4.26 -7.48 -20.47
CA ASN A 343 5.28 -7.12 -21.48
C ASN A 343 6.71 -6.99 -20.91
N THR A 344 7.14 -7.98 -20.11
CA THR A 344 8.44 -8.06 -19.41
C THR A 344 8.70 -7.04 -18.30
N LEU A 345 7.73 -6.20 -17.95
CA LEU A 345 7.88 -5.22 -16.86
C LEU A 345 7.45 -5.77 -15.50
N PHE A 346 8.19 -5.40 -14.47
CA PHE A 346 7.99 -5.76 -13.07
C PHE A 346 8.08 -4.51 -12.20
N ILE A 347 7.19 -4.42 -11.21
CA ILE A 347 7.29 -3.42 -10.15
C ILE A 347 7.61 -4.10 -8.82
N LYS A 348 8.67 -3.65 -8.18
CA LYS A 348 9.00 -4.00 -6.80
C LYS A 348 8.66 -2.84 -5.88
N THR A 349 7.95 -3.14 -4.82
CA THR A 349 7.70 -2.21 -3.72
C THR A 349 8.42 -2.75 -2.50
N THR A 350 9.32 -1.97 -1.93
CA THR A 350 9.97 -2.28 -0.64
C THR A 350 9.67 -1.17 0.34
N LYS A 351 9.20 -1.56 1.52
CA LYS A 351 8.94 -0.69 2.66
C LYS A 351 9.88 -1.09 3.78
N GLU A 352 10.78 -0.20 4.14
CA GLU A 352 11.77 -0.43 5.18
C GLU A 352 11.93 0.78 6.07
N LEU A 353 12.43 0.59 7.30
CA LEU A 353 12.72 1.69 8.20
C LEU A 353 13.71 2.68 7.54
N ASP A 354 13.31 3.94 7.43
CA ASP A 354 14.08 4.95 6.72
C ASP A 354 15.39 5.26 7.49
N PRO A 355 16.56 4.95 6.91
CA PRO A 355 17.85 5.20 7.57
C PRO A 355 18.13 6.69 7.78
N ALA A 356 17.42 7.60 7.09
CA ALA A 356 17.55 9.03 7.29
C ALA A 356 16.97 9.50 8.65
N PHE A 357 16.01 8.74 9.22
CA PHE A 357 15.38 9.09 10.49
C PHE A 357 15.83 8.19 11.65
N ALA A 358 16.04 6.90 11.40
CA ALA A 358 16.37 5.96 12.46
C ALA A 358 17.29 4.82 11.98
N SER A 359 18.31 4.53 12.78
CA SER A 359 19.19 3.38 12.55
C SER A 359 18.63 2.07 13.09
N ALA A 360 17.65 2.11 14.00
CA ALA A 360 16.99 0.97 14.62
C ALA A 360 15.54 1.32 15.01
N TRP A 361 14.71 0.31 15.29
CA TRP A 361 13.36 0.53 15.81
C TRP A 361 13.41 1.27 17.16
N PRO A 362 12.42 2.13 17.46
CA PRO A 362 12.43 2.96 18.65
C PRO A 362 12.34 2.12 19.93
N THR A 363 12.89 2.67 21.01
CA THR A 363 12.70 2.12 22.36
C THR A 363 11.46 2.77 22.97
N LEU A 364 10.50 1.94 23.37
CA LEU A 364 9.27 2.36 24.01
C LEU A 364 9.43 2.30 25.54
N PRO A 365 9.39 3.46 26.23
CA PRO A 365 9.39 3.48 27.68
C PRO A 365 8.00 3.13 28.22
N GLY A 366 7.98 2.34 29.29
CA GLY A 366 6.82 1.95 30.06
C GLY A 366 7.15 1.90 31.54
N ARG A 367 6.11 1.76 32.38
CA ARG A 367 6.26 1.64 33.83
C ARG A 367 5.24 0.63 34.36
N ASP A 368 5.70 -0.27 35.21
CA ASP A 368 4.83 -1.19 35.95
C ASP A 368 4.95 -0.90 37.45
N TRP A 369 3.82 -0.92 38.16
CA TRP A 369 3.85 -0.84 39.62
C TRP A 369 4.36 -2.16 40.20
N ASN A 370 5.37 -2.07 41.05
CA ASN A 370 5.92 -3.21 41.75
C ASN A 370 5.41 -3.22 43.21
N GLU A 371 4.49 -4.14 43.52
CA GLU A 371 3.90 -4.25 44.85
C GLU A 371 4.92 -4.61 45.94
N GLU A 372 6.00 -5.29 45.56
CA GLU A 372 7.00 -5.79 46.48
C GLU A 372 7.92 -4.67 46.98
N PHE A 373 8.33 -3.74 46.10
CA PHE A 373 9.16 -2.59 46.45
C PHE A 373 8.35 -1.30 46.71
N GLN A 374 7.05 -1.30 46.39
CA GLN A 374 6.19 -0.10 46.40
C GLN A 374 6.72 1.04 45.52
N THR A 375 7.35 0.69 44.41
CA THR A 375 7.95 1.61 43.43
C THR A 375 7.47 1.27 42.02
N TYR A 376 7.75 2.15 41.05
CA TYR A 376 7.52 1.86 39.63
C TYR A 376 8.79 1.32 38.98
N ASP A 377 8.71 0.11 38.44
CA ASP A 377 9.77 -0.46 37.60
C ASP A 377 9.77 0.25 36.25
N ALA A 378 10.95 0.59 35.74
CA ALA A 378 11.10 1.10 34.38
C ALA A 378 11.15 -0.06 33.40
N ILE A 379 10.31 -0.01 32.36
CA ILE A 379 10.27 -1.02 31.31
C ILE A 379 10.63 -0.38 29.98
N GLU A 380 11.58 -0.96 29.28
CA GLU A 380 11.93 -0.56 27.92
C GLU A 380 11.61 -1.73 26.98
N THR A 381 10.73 -1.49 26.02
CA THR A 381 10.45 -2.45 24.96
C THR A 381 11.03 -1.95 23.64
N GLN A 382 11.80 -2.79 22.96
CA GLN A 382 12.39 -2.47 21.66
C GLN A 382 12.38 -3.70 20.76
N VAL A 383 12.21 -3.50 19.46
CA VAL A 383 12.42 -4.57 18.47
C VAL A 383 13.86 -4.55 17.99
N VAL A 384 14.58 -5.66 18.15
CA VAL A 384 16.00 -5.82 17.83
C VAL A 384 16.21 -6.98 16.85
N GLU A 385 17.37 -7.03 16.22
CA GLU A 385 17.69 -8.02 15.20
C GLU A 385 17.89 -9.42 15.81
N ALA A 386 17.18 -10.40 15.26
CA ALA A 386 17.23 -11.78 15.71
C ALA A 386 18.62 -12.41 15.48
N GLY A 387 19.18 -13.05 16.50
CA GLY A 387 20.47 -13.77 16.42
C GLY A 387 21.72 -12.89 16.38
N VAL A 388 21.57 -11.57 16.25
CA VAL A 388 22.68 -10.60 16.27
C VAL A 388 22.73 -9.84 17.59
N TYR A 389 21.56 -9.50 18.15
CA TYR A 389 21.50 -8.75 19.40
C TYR A 389 21.95 -9.60 20.60
N VAL A 390 22.91 -9.07 21.36
CA VAL A 390 23.39 -9.65 22.63
C VAL A 390 23.18 -8.60 23.73
N PRO A 391 22.50 -8.93 24.84
CA PRO A 391 22.36 -8.02 25.97
C PRO A 391 23.75 -7.59 26.49
N PRO A 392 23.94 -6.32 26.87
CA PRO A 392 25.21 -5.88 27.44
C PRO A 392 25.48 -6.56 28.78
N ASP A 393 26.73 -6.99 29.01
CA ASP A 393 27.20 -7.60 30.25
C ASP A 393 28.38 -6.77 30.83
N PRO A 394 28.26 -6.21 32.05
CA PRO A 394 27.11 -6.29 32.95
C PRO A 394 25.94 -5.42 32.47
N LEU A 395 24.73 -5.92 32.71
CA LEU A 395 23.52 -5.10 32.57
C LEU A 395 23.57 -3.90 33.54
N PRO A 396 22.84 -2.80 33.26
CA PRO A 396 22.64 -1.74 34.24
C PRO A 396 22.17 -2.31 35.58
N SER A 397 22.55 -1.65 36.69
CA SER A 397 22.17 -2.10 38.03
C SER A 397 20.67 -2.38 38.13
N PHE A 398 20.34 -3.56 38.66
CA PHE A 398 18.95 -4.03 38.86
C PHE A 398 18.12 -4.20 37.58
N ALA A 399 18.77 -4.30 36.42
CA ALA A 399 18.10 -4.59 35.17
C ALA A 399 18.15 -6.09 34.82
N VAL A 400 17.03 -6.58 34.30
CA VAL A 400 16.90 -7.89 33.68
C VAL A 400 16.39 -7.69 32.27
N GLU A 401 16.91 -8.47 31.33
CA GLU A 401 16.53 -8.39 29.93
C GLU A 401 15.98 -9.73 29.44
N ASP A 402 14.76 -9.69 28.91
CA ASP A 402 14.05 -10.82 28.31
C ASP A 402 13.94 -10.60 26.79
N LEU A 403 14.21 -11.66 26.03
CA LEU A 403 14.22 -11.66 24.56
C LEU A 403 13.11 -12.60 24.07
N ARG A 404 12.03 -12.02 23.53
CA ARG A 404 10.88 -12.78 23.03
C ARG A 404 10.88 -12.85 21.50
N PRO A 405 10.87 -14.05 20.89
CA PRO A 405 10.86 -14.16 19.43
C PRO A 405 9.60 -13.52 18.84
N LEU A 406 9.77 -12.81 17.72
CA LEU A 406 8.66 -12.19 17.01
C LEU A 406 8.49 -12.80 15.61
N ASP A 407 9.57 -12.82 14.83
CA ASP A 407 9.66 -13.44 13.52
C ASP A 407 11.12 -13.89 13.24
N ARG A 408 11.40 -14.35 12.01
CA ARG A 408 12.73 -14.82 11.61
C ARG A 408 13.83 -13.75 11.73
N TRP A 409 13.48 -12.48 11.62
CA TRP A 409 14.43 -11.35 11.56
C TRP A 409 14.41 -10.49 12.83
N ARG A 410 13.39 -10.63 13.67
CA ARG A 410 13.10 -9.74 14.80
C ARG A 410 12.84 -10.48 16.09
N VAL A 411 13.37 -9.92 17.17
CA VAL A 411 13.08 -10.30 18.55
C VAL A 411 12.63 -9.05 19.30
N ARG A 412 11.64 -9.21 20.19
CA ARG A 412 11.22 -8.17 21.11
C ARG A 412 12.09 -8.24 22.36
N ARG A 413 12.95 -7.24 22.52
CA ARG A 413 13.69 -6.96 23.76
C ARG A 413 12.75 -6.31 24.76
N ILE A 414 12.71 -6.85 25.98
CA ILE A 414 12.02 -6.27 27.12
C ILE A 414 13.04 -6.16 28.24
N ARG A 415 13.49 -4.93 28.52
CA ARG A 415 14.33 -4.65 29.68
C ARG A 415 13.46 -4.14 30.80
N ARG A 416 13.53 -4.79 31.96
CA ARG A 416 12.93 -4.33 33.21
C ARG A 416 14.05 -3.89 34.13
N THR A 417 14.05 -2.62 34.51
CA THR A 417 14.94 -2.09 35.54
C THR A 417 14.12 -1.89 36.80
N VAL A 418 14.46 -2.67 37.82
CA VAL A 418 13.81 -2.60 39.13
C VAL A 418 14.48 -1.52 39.96
N ASP A 419 13.68 -0.67 40.59
CA ASP A 419 14.19 0.27 41.58
C ASP A 419 13.86 -0.28 42.97
N PRO A 420 14.82 -0.93 43.66
CA PRO A 420 14.61 -1.42 45.02
C PRO A 420 14.38 -0.28 46.04
N GLY A 421 14.48 0.98 45.62
CA GLY A 421 14.16 2.15 46.42
C GLY A 421 15.10 2.32 47.61
N SER A 422 14.54 2.78 48.73
CA SER A 422 15.29 2.92 50.00
C SER A 422 15.46 1.60 50.76
N HIS A 423 14.84 0.50 50.32
CA HIS A 423 14.77 -0.77 51.07
C HIS A 423 16.02 -1.65 50.95
N ILE A 424 17.15 -1.06 50.58
CA ILE A 424 18.45 -1.72 50.57
C ILE A 424 19.01 -1.72 52.00
N GLY A 425 19.21 -2.92 52.54
CA GLY A 425 19.76 -3.15 53.87
C GLY A 425 18.75 -3.11 55.03
N PRO A 426 19.16 -3.58 56.22
CA PRO A 426 18.25 -3.84 57.33
C PRO A 426 17.65 -2.58 57.98
N ALA A 427 18.33 -1.44 57.88
CA ALA A 427 17.87 -0.18 58.50
C ALA A 427 16.58 0.37 57.85
N ASN A 428 16.36 0.05 56.57
CA ASN A 428 15.22 0.53 55.80
C ASN A 428 14.25 -0.61 55.43
N ALA A 429 14.30 -1.71 56.19
CA ALA A 429 13.45 -2.87 55.96
C ALA A 429 11.96 -2.51 56.07
N LEU A 430 11.13 -3.14 55.24
CA LEU A 430 9.69 -3.15 55.41
C LEU A 430 9.35 -3.96 56.67
N ILE A 431 8.63 -3.33 57.60
CA ILE A 431 8.29 -3.93 58.89
C ILE A 431 6.82 -4.34 58.88
N SER A 432 6.56 -5.61 59.20
CA SER A 432 5.24 -6.11 59.52
C SER A 432 5.25 -6.86 60.85
N TYR A 433 4.10 -6.95 61.50
CA TYR A 433 3.97 -7.60 62.81
C TYR A 433 3.03 -8.79 62.73
N ARG A 434 3.44 -9.89 63.38
CA ARG A 434 2.62 -11.10 63.55
C ARG A 434 2.57 -11.44 65.04
N TYR A 435 1.48 -12.06 65.47
CA TYR A 435 1.29 -12.49 66.85
C TYR A 435 0.98 -13.99 66.84
N HIS A 436 1.93 -14.79 67.31
CA HIS A 436 1.74 -16.23 67.49
C HIS A 436 2.56 -16.74 68.68
N PRO A 437 2.27 -17.96 69.17
CA PRO A 437 3.04 -18.53 70.27
C PRO A 437 4.51 -18.72 69.89
N PHE A 438 5.41 -18.33 70.79
CA PHE A 438 6.83 -18.66 70.78
C PHE A 438 7.24 -19.24 72.12
N GLN A 439 8.00 -20.33 72.09
CA GLN A 439 8.47 -21.01 73.30
C GLN A 439 9.84 -20.45 73.69
N PHE A 440 9.85 -19.61 74.71
CA PHE A 440 11.10 -19.22 75.36
C PHE A 440 11.59 -20.37 76.25
N PRO A 441 12.91 -20.59 76.32
CA PRO A 441 13.47 -21.63 77.15
C PRO A 441 13.19 -21.34 78.63
N GLY A 442 13.19 -22.40 79.44
CA GLY A 442 13.22 -22.28 80.89
C GLY A 442 14.55 -21.69 81.34
N THR A 443 14.62 -21.29 82.61
CA THR A 443 15.89 -20.86 83.22
C THR A 443 16.13 -21.62 84.50
N LEU A 444 17.37 -22.06 84.68
CA LEU A 444 17.84 -22.67 85.90
C LEU A 444 18.99 -21.82 86.46
N ASP A 445 18.71 -21.12 87.55
CA ASP A 445 19.73 -20.42 88.32
C ASP A 445 20.34 -21.38 89.36
N TYR A 446 21.63 -21.71 89.18
CA TYR A 446 22.39 -22.60 90.05
C TYR A 446 23.58 -21.86 90.67
N HIS A 447 23.36 -21.27 91.85
CA HIS A 447 24.43 -20.64 92.62
C HIS A 447 25.15 -21.65 93.53
N ARG A 448 26.47 -21.82 93.31
CA ARG A 448 27.39 -22.56 94.20
C ARG A 448 27.68 -21.77 95.47
N LEU A 449 26.76 -21.77 96.44
CA LEU A 449 27.08 -21.36 97.81
C LEU A 449 27.65 -22.55 98.58
N ILE A 450 28.85 -22.38 99.15
CA ILE A 450 29.61 -23.38 99.93
C ILE A 450 28.88 -23.80 101.24
N SER A 451 27.65 -23.36 101.48
CA SER A 451 26.88 -23.69 102.67
C SER A 451 25.43 -24.10 102.34
N PHE A 452 25.19 -25.42 102.28
CA PHE A 452 23.98 -26.22 102.55
C PHE A 452 22.55 -25.67 102.30
N SER A 453 22.37 -24.57 101.58
CA SER A 453 21.08 -23.93 101.32
C SER A 453 20.96 -23.65 99.83
N HIS A 454 20.69 -24.69 99.05
CA HIS A 454 20.41 -24.57 97.61
C HIS A 454 19.08 -23.84 97.42
N ARG A 455 19.11 -22.63 96.84
CA ARG A 455 17.91 -21.99 96.28
C ARG A 455 17.98 -22.15 94.77
N GLU A 456 17.36 -23.21 94.27
CA GLU A 456 17.24 -23.45 92.83
C GLU A 456 16.09 -22.59 92.30
N GLY A 457 16.43 -21.52 91.59
CA GLY A 457 15.46 -20.72 90.86
C GLY A 457 15.12 -21.42 89.54
N TYR A 458 14.07 -22.24 89.53
CA TYR A 458 13.60 -22.90 88.30
C TYR A 458 12.39 -22.21 87.69
N ARG A 459 12.48 -21.90 86.40
CA ARG A 459 11.34 -21.52 85.55
C ARG A 459 11.24 -22.49 84.38
N ARG A 460 10.06 -23.06 84.18
CA ARG A 460 9.79 -23.99 83.09
C ARG A 460 9.59 -23.24 81.77
N ALA A 461 10.05 -23.84 80.67
CA ALA A 461 9.74 -23.37 79.32
C ALA A 461 8.22 -23.33 79.08
N ALA A 462 7.74 -22.27 78.44
CA ALA A 462 6.33 -22.14 78.08
C ALA A 462 6.19 -21.39 76.76
N ALA A 463 5.27 -21.86 75.91
CA ALA A 463 4.86 -21.13 74.72
C ALA A 463 3.94 -19.96 75.13
N LEU A 464 4.40 -18.74 74.88
CA LEU A 464 3.66 -17.52 75.16
C LEU A 464 3.35 -16.79 73.86
N LEU A 465 2.21 -16.11 73.79
CA LEU A 465 1.89 -15.25 72.65
C LEU A 465 2.93 -14.11 72.58
N ALA A 466 3.80 -14.15 71.58
CA ALA A 466 4.85 -13.16 71.38
C ALA A 466 4.53 -12.25 70.20
N LYS A 467 5.10 -11.04 70.21
CA LYS A 467 5.12 -10.16 69.04
C LYS A 467 6.31 -10.57 68.18
N HIS A 468 6.02 -11.05 66.98
CA HIS A 468 7.01 -11.35 65.95
C HIS A 468 7.12 -10.14 65.02
N THR A 469 8.31 -9.56 64.96
CA THR A 469 8.63 -8.50 64.00
C THR A 469 9.21 -9.16 62.75
N ILE A 470 8.53 -9.00 61.62
CA ILE A 470 9.02 -9.46 60.32
C ILE A 470 9.64 -8.26 59.61
N ARG A 471 10.94 -8.35 59.32
CA ARG A 471 11.67 -7.35 58.54
C ARG A 471 11.99 -7.93 57.17
N THR A 472 11.62 -7.21 56.11
CA THR A 472 11.94 -7.58 54.72
C THR A 472 12.80 -6.49 54.09
N TRP A 473 13.96 -6.85 53.55
CA TRP A 473 14.83 -5.93 52.81
C TRP A 473 15.57 -6.65 51.68
N TRP A 474 16.28 -5.88 50.88
CA TRP A 474 17.10 -6.41 49.79
C TRP A 474 18.58 -6.18 50.05
N LEU A 475 19.37 -7.18 49.71
CA LEU A 475 20.82 -7.14 49.80
C LEU A 475 21.42 -7.32 48.41
N VAL A 476 22.27 -6.36 48.05
CA VAL A 476 23.06 -6.40 46.82
C VAL A 476 24.39 -7.04 47.13
N ARG A 477 24.76 -8.06 46.36
CA ARG A 477 26.08 -8.68 46.46
C ARG A 477 26.92 -8.40 45.21
N ASN A 478 28.22 -8.60 45.35
CA ASN A 478 29.16 -8.56 44.22
C ASN A 478 29.36 -9.96 43.61
N SER A 479 28.82 -11.01 44.22
CA SER A 479 28.83 -12.39 43.74
C SER A 479 27.42 -12.96 43.61
N ASP A 480 27.30 -14.06 42.86
CA ASP A 480 26.06 -14.82 42.71
C ASP A 480 25.82 -15.80 43.88
N ASP A 481 26.69 -15.80 44.88
CA ASP A 481 26.53 -16.65 46.06
C ASP A 481 25.45 -16.09 47.01
N PRO A 482 24.55 -16.95 47.51
CA PRO A 482 23.50 -16.53 48.44
C PRO A 482 24.10 -15.93 49.72
N PRO A 483 23.46 -14.92 50.33
CA PRO A 483 23.76 -14.47 51.68
C PRO A 483 23.78 -15.63 52.66
N THR A 484 24.81 -15.66 53.50
CA THR A 484 24.98 -16.67 54.56
C THR A 484 24.11 -16.33 55.76
N VAL A 485 23.46 -17.36 56.32
CA VAL A 485 22.58 -17.25 57.48
C VAL A 485 23.17 -18.14 58.58
N GLY A 486 23.33 -17.61 59.78
CA GLY A 486 23.80 -18.40 60.92
C GLY A 486 23.98 -17.57 62.17
N ASN A 487 24.35 -18.22 63.26
CA ASN A 487 24.57 -17.55 64.53
C ASN A 487 25.94 -16.86 64.54
N ALA A 488 25.96 -15.53 64.67
CA ALA A 488 27.20 -14.76 64.72
C ALA A 488 28.11 -15.11 65.91
N ASP A 489 27.57 -15.78 66.93
CA ASP A 489 28.36 -16.26 68.07
C ASP A 489 29.21 -17.50 67.70
N LEU A 490 28.91 -18.16 66.55
CA LEU A 490 29.60 -19.35 66.05
C LEU A 490 30.48 -19.07 64.81
N GLY A 491 30.45 -17.87 64.25
CA GLY A 491 31.19 -17.52 63.03
C GLY A 491 30.76 -16.20 62.40
N SER A 492 31.24 -15.93 61.19
CA SER A 492 30.85 -14.74 60.42
C SER A 492 29.74 -15.09 59.43
N PHE A 493 28.59 -14.42 59.56
CA PHE A 493 27.41 -14.60 58.71
C PHE A 493 26.86 -13.24 58.25
N ASP A 494 26.24 -13.20 57.07
CA ASP A 494 25.61 -11.97 56.55
C ASP A 494 24.34 -11.59 57.33
N ILE A 495 23.63 -12.61 57.83
CA ILE A 495 22.42 -12.46 58.64
C ILE A 495 22.61 -13.25 59.93
N ASP A 496 22.66 -12.53 61.05
CA ASP A 496 22.78 -13.10 62.39
C ASP A 496 21.41 -13.66 62.83
N VAL A 497 21.31 -14.98 62.89
CA VAL A 497 20.17 -15.69 63.46
C VAL A 497 20.61 -16.30 64.78
N LYS A 498 19.98 -15.85 65.86
CA LYS A 498 20.28 -16.33 67.19
C LYS A 498 19.59 -17.65 67.46
N GLU A 499 20.40 -18.66 67.75
CA GLU A 499 19.93 -19.97 68.16
C GLU A 499 19.82 -20.03 69.68
N ILE A 500 18.80 -20.75 70.17
CA ILE A 500 18.64 -21.08 71.57
C ILE A 500 18.77 -22.60 71.69
N ILE A 501 19.86 -23.05 72.28
CA ILE A 501 20.09 -24.45 72.61
C ILE A 501 19.85 -24.60 74.11
N SER A 502 18.78 -25.27 74.48
CA SER A 502 18.48 -25.60 75.89
C SER A 502 18.86 -27.04 76.20
N ASP A 503 19.18 -27.32 77.46
CA ASP A 503 19.56 -28.67 77.91
C ASP A 503 18.58 -29.17 78.99
N THR A 504 18.70 -30.46 79.30
CA THR A 504 18.02 -31.10 80.43
C THR A 504 19.03 -31.41 81.53
N VAL A 505 19.02 -30.61 82.60
CA VAL A 505 19.94 -30.77 83.73
C VAL A 505 19.32 -31.68 84.79
N ASN A 506 20.08 -32.66 85.26
CA ASN A 506 19.65 -33.55 86.36
C ASN A 506 20.49 -33.27 87.60
N VAL A 507 19.86 -32.71 88.64
CA VAL A 507 20.54 -32.37 89.90
C VAL A 507 20.20 -33.39 90.98
N PRO A 508 21.19 -34.06 91.60
CA PRO A 508 20.95 -34.96 92.73
C PRO A 508 20.50 -34.18 93.97
N ILE A 509 19.43 -34.62 94.63
CA ILE A 509 18.94 -34.01 95.87
C ILE A 509 19.62 -34.70 97.06
N TYR A 510 20.39 -33.92 97.82
CA TYR A 510 20.94 -34.34 99.11
C TYR A 510 20.13 -33.77 100.26
N SER A 511 19.58 -34.66 101.10
CA SER A 511 19.21 -34.28 102.46
C SER A 511 19.86 -35.24 103.45
N SER A 512 20.62 -34.67 104.39
CA SER A 512 21.14 -35.32 105.60
C SER A 512 21.44 -36.82 105.47
N GLY A 513 22.42 -37.17 104.62
CA GLY A 513 23.09 -38.47 104.65
C GLY A 513 22.49 -39.61 103.83
N SER A 514 21.50 -39.38 102.97
CA SER A 514 21.02 -40.38 102.01
C SER A 514 20.61 -39.76 100.68
N ASP A 515 21.00 -40.37 99.56
CA ASP A 515 20.56 -40.00 98.21
C ASP A 515 19.06 -40.32 98.06
N ILE A 516 18.21 -39.30 97.89
CA ILE A 516 16.74 -39.49 97.83
C ILE A 516 16.19 -39.35 96.39
N GLY A 517 17.02 -38.98 95.42
CA GLY A 517 16.65 -38.92 94.00
C GLY A 517 17.38 -37.82 93.23
N ALA A 518 17.02 -37.64 91.96
CA ALA A 518 17.46 -36.53 91.12
C ALA A 518 16.25 -35.74 90.62
N GLN A 519 16.33 -34.41 90.66
CA GLN A 519 15.36 -33.53 90.02
C GLN A 519 15.82 -33.23 88.59
N SER A 520 14.92 -33.46 87.64
CA SER A 520 15.18 -33.19 86.22
C SER A 520 14.58 -31.85 85.84
N TYR A 521 15.39 -31.02 85.20
CA TYR A 521 15.05 -29.70 84.69
C TYR A 521 15.15 -29.71 83.17
N PRO A 522 14.06 -30.04 82.45
CA PRO A 522 14.07 -30.08 80.99
C PRO A 522 13.96 -28.70 80.36
N GLU A 523 14.60 -28.53 79.20
CA GLU A 523 14.51 -27.34 78.34
C GLU A 523 14.89 -26.03 79.06
N VAL A 524 15.97 -26.06 79.85
CA VAL A 524 16.47 -24.90 80.59
C VAL A 524 17.77 -24.37 80.01
N LEU A 525 17.95 -23.06 80.13
CA LEU A 525 19.26 -22.41 80.02
C LEU A 525 19.96 -22.41 81.37
N HIS A 526 21.27 -22.63 81.32
CA HIS A 526 22.14 -22.62 82.48
C HIS A 526 23.56 -22.19 82.10
N ASP A 527 24.30 -21.65 83.07
CA ASP A 527 25.74 -21.43 82.95
C ASP A 527 26.50 -22.75 83.17
N ASP A 528 27.83 -22.73 83.20
CA ASP A 528 28.63 -23.91 83.54
C ASP A 528 28.23 -24.43 84.93
N ILE A 529 27.58 -25.59 84.97
CA ILE A 529 27.15 -26.23 86.22
C ILE A 529 28.10 -27.40 86.50
N THR A 530 28.76 -27.35 87.66
CA THR A 530 29.38 -28.53 88.26
C THR A 530 28.61 -28.90 89.50
N ASN A 531 28.01 -30.09 89.52
CA ASN A 531 27.31 -30.55 90.72
C ASN A 531 28.29 -31.07 91.79
N SER A 532 27.81 -31.30 93.01
CA SER A 532 28.60 -31.82 94.13
C SER A 532 29.14 -33.24 93.92
N LEU A 533 28.69 -33.95 92.89
CA LEU A 533 29.15 -35.28 92.46
C LEU A 533 30.22 -35.24 91.36
N GLY A 534 30.61 -34.06 90.90
CA GLY A 534 31.59 -33.90 89.82
C GLY A 534 31.03 -34.11 88.42
N ALA A 535 29.70 -34.18 88.24
CA ALA A 535 29.10 -34.09 86.91
C ALA A 535 29.19 -32.64 86.43
N PHE A 536 29.63 -32.48 85.18
CA PHE A 536 29.79 -31.20 84.52
C PHE A 536 28.77 -31.07 83.40
N TYR A 537 27.97 -30.01 83.46
CA TYR A 537 27.08 -29.58 82.39
C TYR A 537 27.68 -28.30 81.79
N PRO A 538 28.18 -28.34 80.54
CA PRO A 538 28.68 -27.15 79.88
C PRO A 538 27.54 -26.15 79.67
N ALA A 539 27.83 -24.86 79.76
CA ALA A 539 26.84 -23.81 79.56
C ALA A 539 26.05 -24.00 78.25
N THR A 540 24.75 -23.66 78.30
CA THR A 540 23.92 -23.59 77.10
C THR A 540 24.38 -22.48 76.16
N THR A 541 23.87 -22.46 74.92
CA THR A 541 24.12 -21.36 73.98
C THR A 541 22.77 -20.70 73.64
N PRO A 542 22.50 -19.48 74.15
CA PRO A 542 23.28 -18.70 75.12
C PRO A 542 23.28 -19.32 76.53
N SER A 543 24.23 -18.94 77.38
CA SER A 543 24.22 -19.30 78.80
C SER A 543 23.10 -18.58 79.56
N PHE A 544 22.79 -18.98 80.80
CA PHE A 544 21.76 -18.30 81.60
C PHE A 544 22.09 -16.83 81.84
N THR A 545 23.34 -16.54 82.20
CA THR A 545 23.82 -15.18 82.44
C THR A 545 23.77 -14.34 81.17
N GLU A 546 24.15 -14.89 80.02
CA GLU A 546 24.06 -14.20 78.73
C GLU A 546 22.62 -13.96 78.28
N TYR A 547 21.73 -14.92 78.55
CA TYR A 547 20.31 -14.80 78.26
C TYR A 547 19.67 -13.65 79.05
N TYR A 548 20.00 -13.52 80.33
CA TYR A 548 19.40 -12.54 81.22
C TYR A 548 20.08 -11.16 81.18
N THR A 549 21.41 -11.13 81.22
CA THR A 549 22.21 -9.89 81.37
C THR A 549 22.95 -9.48 80.09
N GLY A 550 23.22 -10.43 79.19
CA GLY A 550 23.97 -10.20 77.96
C GLY A 550 25.37 -10.81 77.94
N ILE A 551 25.98 -10.82 76.75
CA ILE A 551 27.34 -11.29 76.50
C ILE A 551 28.33 -10.44 77.30
N SER A 552 29.29 -11.08 77.96
CA SER A 552 30.36 -10.39 78.68
C SER A 552 31.28 -9.65 77.69
N SER A 553 31.58 -8.38 77.99
CA SER A 553 32.36 -7.51 77.09
C SER A 553 33.90 -7.71 77.19
N GLY A 554 34.37 -8.69 77.94
CA GLY A 554 35.80 -8.87 78.26
C GLY A 554 36.40 -7.79 79.19
N SER A 555 35.73 -6.65 79.37
CA SER A 555 36.01 -5.70 80.44
C SER A 555 35.31 -6.14 81.73
N GLY A 556 35.99 -6.93 82.54
CA GLY A 556 35.56 -7.23 83.90
C GLY A 556 35.69 -6.02 84.83
N GLY A 557 34.80 -5.91 85.79
CA GLY A 557 34.99 -5.13 87.01
C GLY A 557 35.52 -6.01 88.15
N THR A 558 36.18 -5.40 89.12
CA THR A 558 36.55 -6.05 90.38
C THR A 558 35.80 -5.37 91.52
N GLY A 559 35.01 -6.15 92.24
CA GLY A 559 34.41 -5.75 93.51
C GLY A 559 35.09 -6.47 94.68
N SER A 560 34.89 -5.96 95.89
CA SER A 560 35.47 -6.54 97.10
C SER A 560 34.35 -7.01 98.05
N VAL A 561 34.40 -8.29 98.43
CA VAL A 561 33.57 -8.88 99.48
C VAL A 561 34.39 -8.94 100.76
N TYR A 562 33.89 -8.35 101.83
CA TYR A 562 34.57 -8.36 103.13
C TYR A 562 33.88 -9.34 104.08
N ALA A 563 34.60 -10.39 104.48
CA ALA A 563 34.15 -11.37 105.46
C ALA A 563 34.82 -11.09 106.81
N LEU A 564 34.03 -10.95 107.88
CA LEU A 564 34.57 -10.76 109.23
C LEU A 564 35.29 -12.04 109.68
N THR A 565 36.58 -11.96 109.93
CA THR A 565 37.41 -13.10 110.36
C THR A 565 37.80 -13.04 111.83
N ALA A 566 37.85 -11.84 112.42
CA ALA A 566 37.94 -11.66 113.85
C ALA A 566 37.05 -10.49 114.30
N PRO A 567 36.15 -10.66 115.27
CA PRO A 567 35.24 -9.60 115.70
C PRO A 567 35.94 -8.46 116.45
N GLY A 568 37.24 -8.57 116.75
CA GLY A 568 37.99 -7.61 117.56
C GLY A 568 37.51 -7.58 119.02
N ASN A 569 38.03 -6.61 119.79
CA ASN A 569 37.74 -6.45 121.21
C ASN A 569 36.84 -5.23 121.47
N SER A 570 36.04 -5.30 122.54
CA SER A 570 35.24 -4.19 123.09
C SER A 570 34.10 -3.67 122.20
N TYR A 571 33.60 -4.48 121.27
CA TYR A 571 32.35 -4.18 120.55
C TYR A 571 31.13 -4.57 121.38
N THR A 572 30.21 -3.62 121.59
CA THR A 572 28.94 -3.83 122.28
C THR A 572 27.77 -3.97 121.29
N PRO A 573 26.71 -4.72 121.63
CA PRO A 573 25.49 -4.78 120.82
C PRO A 573 24.96 -3.37 120.48
N GLY A 574 24.79 -3.09 119.19
CA GLY A 574 24.37 -1.78 118.67
C GLY A 574 25.50 -0.92 118.07
N ASN A 575 26.76 -1.35 118.19
CA ASN A 575 27.87 -0.66 117.51
C ASN A 575 27.77 -0.82 115.98
N ALA A 576 27.93 0.29 115.25
CA ALA A 576 28.00 0.31 113.79
C ALA A 576 29.46 0.42 113.33
N ILE A 577 29.85 -0.47 112.43
CA ILE A 577 31.18 -0.51 111.80
C ILE A 577 31.05 0.09 110.39
N THR A 578 31.85 1.12 110.09
CA THR A 578 31.97 1.68 108.73
C THR A 578 33.19 1.09 108.04
N VAL A 579 33.00 0.49 106.86
CA VAL A 579 34.08 -0.02 106.00
C VAL A 579 34.28 0.97 104.86
N CYS A 580 35.50 1.49 104.67
CA CYS A 580 35.80 2.43 103.60
C CYS A 580 35.95 1.69 102.26
N GLY A 581 35.03 1.91 101.32
CA GLY A 581 35.11 1.43 99.94
C GLY A 581 33.86 1.78 99.14
N THR A 582 33.99 2.14 97.86
CA THR A 582 32.89 2.65 97.03
C THR A 582 32.14 1.60 96.22
N SER A 583 32.37 0.30 96.42
CA SER A 583 31.60 -0.79 95.77
C SER A 583 31.76 -2.09 96.56
N CYS A 584 31.05 -2.22 97.68
CA CYS A 584 31.16 -3.38 98.56
C CYS A 584 29.80 -4.04 98.81
N ILE A 585 29.74 -5.37 98.65
CA ILE A 585 28.68 -6.20 99.23
C ILE A 585 29.24 -6.77 100.52
N ILE A 586 28.63 -6.44 101.65
CA ILE A 586 29.11 -6.85 102.97
C ILE A 586 28.27 -8.03 103.46
N VAL A 587 28.89 -9.20 103.56
CA VAL A 587 28.27 -10.40 104.12
C VAL A 587 28.91 -10.68 105.48
N ALA A 588 28.29 -10.18 106.54
CA ALA A 588 28.72 -10.48 107.91
C ALA A 588 28.23 -11.89 108.29
N THR A 589 29.11 -12.89 108.20
CA THR A 589 28.90 -14.20 108.82
C THR A 589 29.96 -14.39 109.90
N GLY A 590 29.64 -13.95 111.11
CA GLY A 590 30.50 -14.08 112.29
C GLY A 590 29.78 -14.78 113.43
N VAL A 591 30.50 -15.62 114.16
CA VAL A 591 30.10 -16.29 115.40
C VAL A 591 30.03 -15.28 116.56
N SER A 592 28.97 -14.47 116.57
CA SER A 592 28.38 -13.79 117.75
C SER A 592 27.46 -12.71 117.23
N GLY A 593 26.18 -12.74 117.59
CA GLY A 593 25.17 -11.73 117.25
C GLY A 593 25.40 -10.36 117.91
N SER A 594 26.65 -9.89 118.04
CA SER A 594 27.03 -8.66 118.73
C SER A 594 27.19 -7.43 117.81
N ILE A 595 27.23 -7.61 116.47
CA ILE A 595 27.26 -6.48 115.51
C ILE A 595 25.89 -6.42 114.83
N LEU A 596 25.07 -5.45 115.24
CA LEU A 596 23.67 -5.31 114.79
C LEU A 596 23.49 -4.40 113.57
N GLY A 597 24.55 -3.74 113.09
CA GLY A 597 24.47 -2.88 111.91
C GLY A 597 25.83 -2.60 111.28
N ILE A 598 25.91 -2.74 109.96
CA ILE A 598 27.02 -2.26 109.14
C ILE A 598 26.44 -1.18 108.22
N THR A 599 27.01 0.02 108.24
CA THR A 599 26.48 1.15 107.49
C THR A 599 27.35 1.39 106.26
N GLN A 600 26.75 1.30 105.07
CA GLN A 600 27.40 1.72 103.83
C GLN A 600 27.26 3.25 103.69
N PRO A 601 28.31 4.02 103.37
CA PRO A 601 28.13 5.40 102.94
C PRO A 601 27.34 5.41 101.63
N ALA A 602 26.32 6.27 101.54
CA ALA A 602 25.47 6.39 100.36
C ALA A 602 26.33 6.55 99.09
N ALA A 603 26.06 5.73 98.07
CA ALA A 603 26.73 5.81 96.79
C ALA A 603 26.53 7.22 96.17
N PRO A 604 27.58 7.91 95.69
CA PRO A 604 27.38 9.09 94.87
C PRO A 604 26.77 8.69 93.51
N PRO A 605 26.03 9.58 92.85
CA PRO A 605 25.41 9.30 91.57
C PRO A 605 26.49 8.93 90.55
N THR A 606 26.19 7.87 89.78
CA THR A 606 26.81 7.42 88.53
C THR A 606 27.96 8.28 88.00
N GLY A 607 29.14 7.66 87.87
CA GLY A 607 30.12 8.06 86.87
C GLY A 607 31.41 8.73 87.34
N VAL A 608 32.06 8.23 88.41
CA VAL A 608 33.52 8.40 88.61
C VAL A 608 34.02 7.23 89.47
N ILE A 609 34.96 6.43 88.97
CA ILE A 609 35.76 5.52 89.82
C ILE A 609 37.23 5.89 89.65
N ILE A 610 37.82 6.39 90.73
CA ILE A 610 39.24 6.68 90.89
C ILE A 610 39.93 5.36 91.24
N THR A 611 40.95 5.00 90.47
CA THR A 611 41.86 3.89 90.77
C THR A 611 42.71 4.20 92.00
N GLY A 612 42.79 3.27 92.95
CA GLY A 612 43.89 3.23 93.91
C GLY A 612 43.54 2.69 95.28
N PHE A 613 43.54 1.36 95.44
CA PHE A 613 43.91 0.74 96.71
C PHE A 613 44.76 -0.50 96.42
N SER A 614 46.02 -0.43 96.83
CA SER A 614 46.98 -1.51 96.77
C SER A 614 46.69 -2.55 97.86
N SER A 615 46.71 -3.82 97.43
CA SER A 615 46.93 -5.04 98.22
C SER A 615 47.32 -4.87 99.70
N GLY A 616 46.49 -5.41 100.59
CA GLY A 616 46.95 -5.96 101.88
C GLY A 616 47.05 -4.99 103.06
N GLY A 617 46.18 -4.00 103.18
CA GLY A 617 46.07 -3.16 104.39
C GLY A 617 44.77 -3.43 105.15
N ALA A 618 44.81 -3.38 106.49
CA ALA A 618 43.59 -3.37 107.29
C ALA A 618 42.71 -2.19 106.85
N CYS A 619 41.49 -2.46 106.36
CA CYS A 619 40.51 -1.39 106.18
C CYS A 619 40.38 -0.66 107.52
N SER A 620 40.66 0.65 107.56
CA SER A 620 40.52 1.43 108.79
C SER A 620 39.04 1.50 109.13
N VAL A 621 38.63 0.67 110.10
CA VAL A 621 37.27 0.65 110.61
C VAL A 621 37.09 1.88 111.50
N SER A 622 36.16 2.77 111.16
CA SER A 622 35.79 3.89 112.03
C SER A 622 34.33 3.77 112.47
N GLY A 623 34.11 3.62 113.79
CA GLY A 623 32.78 3.54 114.39
C GLY A 623 32.65 2.41 115.41
N GLY A 624 31.96 2.69 116.53
CA GLY A 624 31.81 1.79 117.68
C GLY A 624 33.04 1.78 118.61
N GLY A 625 32.82 1.66 119.93
CA GLY A 625 33.89 1.75 120.95
C GLY A 625 34.90 0.58 121.00
N GLY A 626 34.94 -0.26 119.96
CA GLY A 626 35.81 -1.44 119.86
C GLY A 626 37.06 -1.20 119.00
N THR A 627 38.06 -2.07 119.13
CA THR A 627 39.30 -2.05 118.31
C THR A 627 39.67 -3.45 117.82
N GLY A 628 40.30 -3.54 116.65
CA GLY A 628 40.92 -4.78 116.16
C GLY A 628 39.98 -5.76 115.44
N ALA A 629 38.82 -5.33 114.92
CA ALA A 629 38.05 -6.17 113.99
C ALA A 629 38.84 -6.41 112.70
N ALA A 630 38.96 -7.67 112.29
CA ALA A 630 39.66 -8.08 111.07
C ALA A 630 38.67 -8.61 110.03
N PHE A 631 38.86 -8.17 108.80
CA PHE A 631 38.09 -8.62 107.64
C PHE A 631 39.03 -9.25 106.62
N ASN A 632 38.64 -10.39 106.07
CA ASN A 632 39.23 -10.88 104.84
C ASN A 632 38.52 -10.24 103.65
N GLU A 633 39.30 -9.63 102.77
CA GLU A 633 38.86 -9.16 101.47
C GLU A 633 38.95 -10.31 100.46
N LEU A 634 37.82 -10.65 99.85
CA LEU A 634 37.76 -11.50 98.67
C LEU A 634 37.49 -10.60 97.46
N ILE A 635 38.46 -10.52 96.55
CA ILE A 635 38.28 -9.84 95.27
C ILE A 635 37.40 -10.73 94.39
N VAL A 636 36.24 -10.20 93.99
CA VAL A 636 35.31 -10.84 93.07
C VAL A 636 35.41 -10.12 91.73
N SER A 637 35.84 -10.84 90.70
CA SER A 637 35.73 -10.38 89.33
C SER A 637 34.31 -10.63 88.84
N TYR A 638 33.69 -9.62 88.25
CA TYR A 638 32.41 -9.73 87.57
C TYR A 638 32.55 -9.18 86.17
N ASP A 639 31.90 -9.80 85.21
CA ASP A 639 31.91 -9.30 83.84
C ASP A 639 30.87 -8.20 83.66
N ILE A 640 31.22 -7.16 82.90
CA ILE A 640 30.27 -6.14 82.47
C ILE A 640 29.59 -6.64 81.19
N PRO A 641 28.26 -6.84 81.20
CA PRO A 641 27.55 -7.22 79.99
C PRO A 641 27.61 -6.12 78.93
N VAL A 642 27.73 -6.51 77.66
CA VAL A 642 27.62 -5.59 76.53
C VAL A 642 26.19 -5.05 76.48
N PRO A 643 25.97 -3.73 76.49
CA PRO A 643 24.63 -3.16 76.37
C PRO A 643 23.90 -3.67 75.13
N GLY A 644 22.65 -4.15 75.30
CA GLY A 644 21.83 -4.66 74.19
C GLY A 644 22.19 -6.06 73.69
N SER A 645 23.05 -6.81 74.40
CA SER A 645 23.39 -8.18 74.02
C SER A 645 22.50 -9.25 74.68
N GLY A 646 21.82 -8.94 75.79
CA GLY A 646 20.90 -9.85 76.47
C GLY A 646 19.69 -10.25 75.63
N TRP A 647 19.06 -11.37 75.94
CA TRP A 647 17.83 -11.82 75.27
C TRP A 647 16.58 -11.18 75.88
N VAL A 648 16.61 -10.93 77.19
CA VAL A 648 15.55 -10.20 77.89
C VAL A 648 15.62 -8.72 77.52
N GLY A 649 14.49 -8.15 77.12
CA GLY A 649 14.34 -6.74 76.78
C GLY A 649 14.93 -6.34 75.42
N THR A 650 15.56 -7.26 74.69
CA THR A 650 16.19 -7.00 73.39
C THR A 650 15.55 -7.83 72.29
N GLU A 651 15.45 -7.27 71.11
CA GLU A 651 14.97 -7.96 69.92
C GLU A 651 16.05 -8.87 69.32
N LYS A 652 15.75 -10.16 69.19
CA LYS A 652 16.65 -11.15 68.58
C LYS A 652 16.01 -11.77 67.36
N VAL A 653 16.78 -11.89 66.28
CA VAL A 653 16.36 -12.60 65.06
C VAL A 653 16.45 -14.10 65.34
N ILE A 654 15.35 -14.82 65.16
CA ILE A 654 15.23 -16.26 65.45
C ILE A 654 15.08 -17.09 64.17
N ALA A 655 14.77 -16.46 63.04
CA ALA A 655 14.73 -17.10 61.74
C ALA A 655 15.02 -16.10 60.62
N ALA A 656 15.57 -16.60 59.52
CA ALA A 656 15.78 -15.83 58.29
C ALA A 656 15.48 -16.71 57.07
N ASP A 657 14.88 -16.10 56.05
CA ASP A 657 14.58 -16.69 54.76
C ASP A 657 15.21 -15.82 53.67
N VAL A 658 15.97 -16.45 52.77
CA VAL A 658 16.77 -15.78 51.74
C VAL A 658 16.32 -16.28 50.37
N LYS A 659 15.82 -15.37 49.53
CA LYS A 659 15.24 -15.70 48.22
C LYS A 659 15.92 -14.93 47.10
N TYR A 660 16.26 -15.65 46.02
CA TYR A 660 16.73 -15.06 44.78
C TYR A 660 15.60 -14.32 44.05
N GLN A 661 15.88 -13.14 43.49
CA GLN A 661 14.85 -12.23 42.93
C GLN A 661 14.76 -12.24 41.40
N ASN A 662 15.36 -13.22 40.71
CA ASN A 662 15.51 -13.23 39.24
C ASN A 662 16.24 -12.00 38.66
N ILE A 663 16.79 -11.15 39.53
CA ILE A 663 17.69 -10.03 39.23
C ILE A 663 19.07 -10.45 39.72
N PRO A 664 20.10 -10.49 38.86
CA PRO A 664 21.43 -10.91 39.25
C PRO A 664 21.90 -10.17 40.49
N ARG A 665 22.43 -10.93 41.46
CA ARG A 665 23.05 -10.43 42.69
C ARG A 665 22.15 -9.62 43.64
N LEU A 666 20.84 -9.63 43.42
CA LEU A 666 19.85 -9.05 44.33
C LEU A 666 19.13 -10.17 45.08
N TRP A 667 19.23 -10.11 46.41
CA TRP A 667 18.64 -11.11 47.30
C TRP A 667 17.60 -10.48 48.20
N LYS A 668 16.43 -11.11 48.30
CA LYS A 668 15.41 -10.75 49.27
C LYS A 668 15.69 -11.47 50.58
N ILE A 669 15.74 -10.71 51.66
CA ILE A 669 15.93 -11.22 53.01
C ILE A 669 14.68 -10.94 53.80
N VAL A 670 14.14 -11.98 54.44
CA VAL A 670 13.03 -11.88 55.37
C VAL A 670 13.49 -12.45 56.71
N THR A 671 13.58 -11.62 57.74
CA THR A 671 13.88 -12.10 59.10
C THR A 671 12.70 -11.99 60.01
N GLU A 672 12.62 -12.94 60.94
CA GLU A 672 11.66 -12.96 62.02
C GLU A 672 12.39 -12.79 63.35
N SER A 673 11.96 -11.81 64.13
CA SER A 673 12.53 -11.52 65.43
C SER A 673 11.48 -11.45 66.53
N VAL A 674 11.89 -11.81 67.74
CA VAL A 674 11.07 -11.79 68.96
C VAL A 674 11.78 -11.01 70.05
N VAL A 675 11.00 -10.48 70.99
CA VAL A 675 11.48 -9.80 72.20
C VAL A 675 10.85 -10.49 73.40
N MET A 676 11.68 -11.01 74.30
CA MET A 676 11.21 -11.42 75.63
C MET A 676 11.09 -10.17 76.51
N ARG A 677 9.94 -9.99 77.17
CA ARG A 677 9.68 -8.86 78.07
C ARG A 677 9.78 -9.26 79.53
#